data_AF-A0A4Y5SNI4-F1
#
_entry.id   AF-A0A4Y5SNI4-F1
#
_cell.length_a   1.000
_cell.length_b   1.000
_cell.length_c   1.000
_cell.angle_alpha   90.00
_cell.angle_beta   90.00
_cell.angle_gamma   90.00
#
_symmetry.space_group_name_H-M   'P 1'
#
loop_
_entity.id
_entity.type
_entity.pdbx_description
1 polymer ?
#
loop_
_entity_poly.entity_id
_entity_poly.type
_entity_poly.pdbx_seq_one_letter_code
_entity_poly.pdbx_strand_id
1 'polypeptide(L)'
;MMDIEPLRNSVYSINTFLKTEYDEFGFVIEEAAITSTGSHIAVVVRLEDDSRFLHVFDIDGAVVPGWERGVPITCADEVVLLSGKNEFIVFTKCSPGRVIIYPATSREPEKESGVIEFSKLPLYVSFTPNGRIIVFGDPYLDYISPEGIEVVRLPTPIDGYAYLHSITDDKDSVYVLHTWKTEGGHELRVGRITLPLFPYYTPRQFWEGMELLASTRVSPSGKKTVGDLHILENGSFVSVLGTKGNRELILLSPQKSSSILLPGELIYLRFTSKGLFLVFGVHSKGINAGMVPLERLLEVGEISRDDFEGFFSLGRYVPGVVDPKYAGVSDDSRVLYFGRTSYRAMGQRFYYYLRRDVDYLYRIHWGTGEAHGEEMASPESDETGAEVESIRALLRRFRQVILYGPPGTGKTYLARKVAAKPEFVSFHQSFSYEDFVEGFRPTKGSGGVTYDVVDGVFKRIAIEAIYDSLPEKFRKKNATYWEMKKAVLEFLERRKAGENLKLTPRGEFYLVIDEINRGNISRIFGELITLLDPDKRLSGPNETIVRLPYSGELFAVPPNLYIIGTMNSADRSIALLDIALRRRFAFYEILPRPELLAGMEVGGVNLEHLLSRLNSIIEREKGKDYTIGHGYFLDIASSENPEEDLYLVFYHKILPLFQEYFYGSWEQLGSFYPGFEFIDDRGRIVMMDMESFMEALRRLVRAE
;
A
#
# COMPACT_ATOMS: atom_id res chain seq x y z
N MET A 1 4.15 -20.69 3.79
CA MET A 1 4.12 -19.50 2.91
C MET A 1 4.92 -18.42 3.58
N MET A 2 5.79 -17.75 2.84
CA MET A 2 6.57 -16.60 3.31
C MET A 2 5.77 -15.36 2.96
N ASP A 3 5.41 -14.54 3.94
CA ASP A 3 4.56 -13.36 3.73
C ASP A 3 5.41 -12.10 3.56
N ILE A 4 5.06 -11.30 2.55
CA ILE A 4 5.51 -9.91 2.42
C ILE A 4 4.39 -8.99 2.90
N GLU A 5 4.70 -8.10 3.83
CA GLU A 5 3.76 -7.19 4.48
C GLU A 5 4.06 -5.75 4.04
N PRO A 6 3.16 -5.08 3.29
CA PRO A 6 3.30 -3.65 3.00
C PRO A 6 3.18 -2.80 4.27
N LEU A 7 4.18 -1.96 4.54
CA LEU A 7 4.20 -1.02 5.67
C LEU A 7 3.42 0.26 5.35
N ARG A 8 2.12 0.11 5.04
CA ARG A 8 1.21 1.19 4.60
C ARG A 8 1.09 2.31 5.63
N ASN A 9 0.96 1.96 6.90
CA ASN A 9 0.87 2.93 7.98
C ASN A 9 2.15 3.78 8.08
N SER A 10 3.31 3.17 7.87
CA SER A 10 4.60 3.84 7.92
C SER A 10 4.75 4.85 6.80
N VAL A 11 4.44 4.43 5.56
CA VAL A 11 4.40 5.32 4.40
C VAL A 11 3.39 6.45 4.59
N TYR A 12 2.22 6.17 5.14
CA TYR A 12 1.20 7.18 5.45
C TYR A 12 1.69 8.19 6.48
N SER A 13 2.36 7.74 7.55
CA SER A 13 2.91 8.60 8.59
C SER A 13 3.99 9.53 8.04
N ILE A 14 4.96 8.99 7.26
CA ILE A 14 6.00 9.78 6.60
C ILE A 14 5.38 10.84 5.68
N ASN A 15 4.42 10.45 4.82
CA ASN A 15 3.78 11.39 3.91
C ASN A 15 2.95 12.45 4.65
N THR A 16 2.27 12.07 5.73
CA THR A 16 1.50 13.01 6.55
C THR A 16 2.42 14.02 7.23
N PHE A 17 3.54 13.56 7.77
CA PHE A 17 4.57 14.42 8.36
C PHE A 17 5.13 15.41 7.34
N LEU A 18 5.59 14.92 6.17
CA LEU A 18 6.16 15.78 5.13
C LEU A 18 5.14 16.78 4.58
N LYS A 19 3.86 16.40 4.48
CA LYS A 19 2.80 17.35 4.15
C LYS A 19 2.63 18.40 5.22
N THR A 20 2.52 18.01 6.50
CA THR A 20 2.41 19.01 7.58
C THR A 20 3.56 20.00 7.58
N GLU A 21 4.79 19.57 7.26
CA GLU A 21 5.97 20.43 7.21
C GLU A 21 6.03 21.32 5.94
N TYR A 22 5.64 20.79 4.78
CA TYR A 22 5.93 21.43 3.49
C TYR A 22 4.71 21.71 2.57
N ASP A 23 3.46 21.48 2.99
CA ASP A 23 2.26 21.63 2.12
C ASP A 23 2.18 23.01 1.45
N GLU A 24 2.51 24.07 2.19
CA GLU A 24 2.43 25.45 1.70
C GLU A 24 3.49 25.78 0.63
N PHE A 25 4.61 25.05 0.60
CA PHE A 25 5.75 25.32 -0.28
C PHE A 25 5.77 24.45 -1.54
N GLY A 26 5.00 23.36 -1.55
CA GLY A 26 5.10 22.32 -2.56
C GLY A 26 6.43 21.56 -2.45
N PHE A 27 6.35 20.23 -2.36
CA PHE A 27 7.55 19.40 -2.22
C PHE A 27 7.50 18.13 -3.07
N VAL A 28 8.68 17.61 -3.39
CA VAL A 28 8.87 16.29 -3.99
C VAL A 28 9.94 15.51 -3.25
N ILE A 29 9.80 14.19 -3.20
CA ILE A 29 10.89 13.32 -2.75
C ILE A 29 11.84 13.12 -3.92
N GLU A 30 13.07 13.60 -3.80
CA GLU A 30 14.09 13.47 -4.84
C GLU A 30 14.78 12.10 -4.78
N GLU A 31 15.07 11.64 -3.57
CA GLU A 31 15.78 10.39 -3.31
C GLU A 31 15.40 9.79 -1.94
N ALA A 32 15.55 8.48 -1.81
CA ALA A 32 15.36 7.78 -0.53
C ALA A 32 16.23 6.53 -0.47
N ALA A 33 16.68 6.19 0.73
CA ALA A 33 17.50 5.02 1.00
C ALA A 33 17.17 4.43 2.37
N ILE A 34 17.28 3.11 2.49
CA ILE A 34 17.17 2.41 3.78
C ILE A 34 18.57 2.06 4.30
N THR A 35 18.77 2.14 5.61
CA THR A 35 19.98 1.61 6.26
C THR A 35 20.16 0.13 5.93
N SER A 36 21.41 -0.34 5.89
CA SER A 36 21.69 -1.75 5.62
C SER A 36 21.13 -2.68 6.71
N THR A 37 20.98 -2.17 7.94
CA THR A 37 20.28 -2.86 9.05
C THR A 37 18.76 -2.93 8.88
N GLY A 38 18.18 -2.16 7.95
CA GLY A 38 16.73 -2.06 7.78
C GLY A 38 16.02 -1.39 8.97
N SER A 39 16.71 -0.57 9.75
CA SER A 39 16.14 0.09 10.94
C SER A 39 15.55 1.47 10.64
N HIS A 40 16.13 2.18 9.66
CA HIS A 40 15.75 3.54 9.30
C HIS A 40 15.66 3.73 7.79
N ILE A 41 14.85 4.71 7.38
CA ILE A 41 14.74 5.22 6.02
C ILE A 41 15.03 6.73 5.99
N ALA A 42 15.92 7.14 5.10
CA ALA A 42 16.18 8.54 4.81
C ALA A 42 15.48 8.98 3.54
N VAL A 43 15.00 10.22 3.53
CA VAL A 43 14.27 10.83 2.43
C VAL A 43 14.84 12.22 2.17
N VAL A 44 15.29 12.47 0.94
CA VAL A 44 15.67 13.80 0.47
C VAL A 44 14.45 14.47 -0.15
N VAL A 45 14.02 15.57 0.46
CA VAL A 45 12.91 16.40 0.02
C VAL A 45 13.47 17.60 -0.74
N ARG A 46 12.91 17.90 -1.91
CA ARG A 46 13.19 19.12 -2.68
C ARG A 46 11.94 19.97 -2.80
N LEU A 47 12.05 21.24 -2.47
CA LEU A 47 10.96 22.22 -2.56
C LEU A 47 10.92 22.88 -3.94
N GLU A 48 9.88 23.67 -4.22
CA GLU A 48 9.72 24.37 -5.50
C GLU A 48 10.83 25.40 -5.80
N ASP A 49 11.46 25.96 -4.76
CA ASP A 49 12.59 26.89 -4.86
C ASP A 49 13.96 26.21 -5.01
N ASP A 50 13.97 24.89 -5.25
CA ASP A 50 15.14 24.01 -5.30
C ASP A 50 15.91 23.85 -3.97
N SER A 51 15.35 24.32 -2.85
CA SER A 51 15.86 24.00 -1.50
C SER A 51 15.69 22.51 -1.20
N ARG A 52 16.70 21.90 -0.56
CA ARG A 52 16.72 20.46 -0.25
C ARG A 52 16.88 20.19 1.24
N PHE A 53 16.14 19.21 1.75
CA PHE A 53 16.16 18.81 3.15
C PHE A 53 16.26 17.28 3.27
N LEU A 54 17.12 16.80 4.16
CA LEU A 54 17.22 15.39 4.52
C LEU A 54 16.40 15.12 5.79
N HIS A 55 15.49 14.16 5.72
CA HIS A 55 14.81 13.61 6.89
C HIS A 55 15.16 12.14 7.09
N VAL A 56 15.17 11.70 8.34
CA VAL A 56 15.31 10.30 8.71
C VAL A 56 14.10 9.87 9.55
N PHE A 57 13.55 8.73 9.19
CA PHE A 57 12.44 8.08 9.86
C PHE A 57 12.86 6.66 10.28
N ASP A 58 12.26 6.13 11.32
CA ASP A 58 12.26 4.68 11.52
C ASP A 58 11.41 3.98 10.45
N ILE A 59 11.56 2.66 10.30
CA ILE A 59 10.76 1.89 9.34
C ILE A 59 9.27 1.85 9.66
N ASP A 60 8.87 2.17 10.89
CA ASP A 60 7.47 2.23 11.30
C ASP A 60 6.82 3.60 10.96
N GLY A 61 7.62 4.55 10.47
CA GLY A 61 7.22 5.82 9.88
C GLY A 61 7.24 7.01 10.85
N ALA A 62 7.83 6.86 12.03
CA ALA A 62 8.05 7.98 12.94
C ALA A 62 9.35 8.72 12.60
N VAL A 63 9.32 10.05 12.67
CA VAL A 63 10.53 10.87 12.48
C VAL A 63 11.50 10.61 13.63
N VAL A 64 12.79 10.44 13.31
CA VAL A 64 13.81 10.22 14.33
C VAL A 64 14.06 11.52 15.10
N PRO A 65 14.17 11.48 16.44
CA PRO A 65 14.46 12.69 17.22
C PRO A 65 15.73 13.40 16.76
N GLY A 66 15.66 14.69 16.47
CA GLY A 66 16.74 15.49 15.87
C GLY A 66 16.55 15.79 14.38
N TRP A 67 15.66 15.06 13.70
CA TRP A 67 15.40 15.17 12.25
C TRP A 67 14.07 15.86 11.93
N GLU A 68 13.37 16.41 12.92
CA GLU A 68 12.01 16.97 12.78
C GLU A 68 11.96 18.17 11.82
N ARG A 69 13.01 18.98 11.76
CA ARG A 69 13.06 20.14 10.86
C ARG A 69 13.71 19.84 9.51
N GLY A 70 14.24 18.63 9.35
CA GLY A 70 15.10 18.26 8.23
C GLY A 70 16.45 18.97 8.27
N VAL A 71 17.48 18.30 7.78
CA VAL A 71 18.82 18.90 7.64
C VAL A 71 18.93 19.54 6.26
N PRO A 72 19.21 20.85 6.15
CA PRO A 72 19.33 21.51 4.86
C PRO A 72 20.55 21.01 4.10
N ILE A 73 20.36 20.59 2.85
CA ILE A 73 21.43 20.19 1.93
C ILE A 73 21.75 21.38 1.03
N THR A 74 22.94 21.94 1.20
CA THR A 74 23.44 23.06 0.40
C THR A 74 24.00 22.57 -0.93
N CYS A 75 23.12 22.26 -1.89
CA CYS A 75 23.51 21.95 -3.25
C CYS A 75 22.39 22.24 -4.25
N ALA A 76 22.70 23.00 -5.31
CA ALA A 76 21.76 23.33 -6.38
C ALA A 76 21.69 22.26 -7.49
N ASP A 77 22.76 21.49 -7.71
CA ASP A 77 22.88 20.55 -8.82
C ASP A 77 22.22 19.19 -8.52
N GLU A 78 23.02 18.18 -8.16
CA GLU A 78 22.59 16.80 -7.95
C GLU A 78 23.06 16.30 -6.59
N VAL A 79 22.16 15.58 -5.90
CA VAL A 79 22.43 14.90 -4.64
C VAL A 79 22.35 13.40 -4.89
N VAL A 80 23.26 12.66 -4.25
CA VAL A 80 23.22 11.20 -4.21
C VAL A 80 23.18 10.76 -2.75
N LEU A 81 22.18 9.95 -2.40
CA LEU A 81 21.98 9.39 -1.08
C LEU A 81 22.45 7.92 -1.05
N LEU A 82 23.47 7.65 -0.23
CA LEU A 82 24.00 6.32 0.02
C LEU A 82 23.66 5.89 1.45
N SER A 83 23.67 4.57 1.69
CA SER A 83 23.34 3.98 2.99
C SER A 83 24.53 3.19 3.55
N GLY A 84 24.78 3.38 4.85
CA GLY A 84 25.65 2.53 5.66
C GLY A 84 24.83 1.63 6.59
N LYS A 85 25.52 1.05 7.59
CA LYS A 85 24.87 0.20 8.62
C LYS A 85 23.87 1.00 9.45
N ASN A 86 24.32 2.13 10.00
CA ASN A 86 23.53 3.00 10.90
C ASN A 86 23.69 4.49 10.54
N GLU A 87 24.07 4.78 9.31
CA GLU A 87 24.37 6.14 8.84
C GLU A 87 23.90 6.33 7.41
N PHE A 88 23.64 7.58 7.06
CA PHE A 88 23.30 8.01 5.72
C PHE A 88 24.38 8.94 5.20
N ILE A 89 24.78 8.74 3.96
CA ILE A 89 25.84 9.50 3.34
C ILE A 89 25.24 10.30 2.19
N VAL A 90 25.36 11.62 2.28
CA VAL A 90 24.91 12.55 1.24
C VAL A 90 26.14 13.00 0.47
N PHE A 91 26.21 12.62 -0.81
CA PHE A 91 27.19 13.17 -1.74
C PHE A 91 26.55 14.31 -2.53
N THR A 92 27.07 15.52 -2.35
CA THR A 92 26.63 16.71 -3.08
C THR A 92 27.55 16.94 -4.29
N LYS A 93 26.98 16.93 -5.49
CA LYS A 93 27.72 17.17 -6.74
C LYS A 93 27.93 18.65 -7.06
N CYS A 94 27.85 19.51 -6.05
CA CYS A 94 28.09 20.94 -6.16
C CYS A 94 29.57 21.26 -5.98
N SER A 95 30.01 22.47 -6.36
CA SER A 95 31.40 22.90 -6.17
C SER A 95 31.55 23.71 -4.87
N PRO A 96 32.47 23.36 -3.96
CA PRO A 96 33.31 22.15 -3.95
C PRO A 96 32.51 20.90 -3.59
N GLY A 97 32.87 19.74 -4.18
CA GLY A 97 32.17 18.48 -3.93
C GLY A 97 32.28 18.09 -2.47
N ARG A 98 31.19 17.68 -1.83
CA ARG A 98 31.19 17.27 -0.42
C ARG A 98 30.56 15.91 -0.24
N VAL A 99 31.11 15.13 0.68
CA VAL A 99 30.49 13.95 1.24
C VAL A 99 30.18 14.23 2.70
N ILE A 100 28.92 14.13 3.07
CA ILE A 100 28.45 14.38 4.43
C ILE A 100 27.87 13.10 4.99
N ILE A 101 28.37 12.66 6.13
CA ILE A 101 27.96 11.43 6.81
C ILE A 101 27.13 11.82 8.01
N TYR A 102 25.88 11.35 8.03
CA TYR A 102 24.93 11.61 9.11
C TYR A 102 24.63 10.31 9.87
N PRO A 103 24.90 10.25 11.19
CA PRO A 103 24.43 9.14 12.01
C PRO A 103 22.90 9.13 12.04
N ALA A 104 22.28 7.99 11.69
CA ALA A 104 20.83 7.91 11.53
C ALA A 104 20.07 8.24 12.83
N THR A 105 20.65 7.90 13.98
CA THR A 105 20.06 8.10 15.32
C THR A 105 20.53 9.38 16.02
N SER A 106 21.23 10.28 15.33
CA SER A 106 21.75 11.51 15.93
C SER A 106 20.62 12.44 16.36
N ARG A 107 20.74 13.04 17.55
CA ARG A 107 19.83 14.09 18.04
C ARG A 107 20.24 15.49 17.58
N GLU A 108 21.48 15.65 17.13
CA GLU A 108 22.02 16.90 16.59
C GLU A 108 22.74 16.62 15.26
N PRO A 109 22.02 16.15 14.22
CA PRO A 109 22.63 15.58 13.02
C PRO A 109 23.57 16.56 12.30
N GLU A 110 23.30 17.87 12.36
CA GLU A 110 24.20 18.88 11.81
C GLU A 110 25.56 18.96 12.54
N LYS A 111 25.56 18.81 13.87
CA LYS A 111 26.78 18.92 14.70
C LYS A 111 27.59 17.64 14.72
N GLU A 112 26.92 16.49 14.67
CA GLU A 112 27.53 15.17 14.70
C GLU A 112 27.87 14.65 13.29
N SER A 113 27.62 15.45 12.25
CA SER A 113 27.94 15.07 10.87
C SER A 113 29.45 15.09 10.60
N GLY A 114 29.91 14.07 9.87
CA GLY A 114 31.26 14.05 9.32
C GLY A 114 31.26 14.65 7.91
N VAL A 115 32.02 15.73 7.69
CA VAL A 115 32.11 16.38 6.37
C VAL A 115 33.47 16.13 5.75
N ILE A 116 33.47 15.62 4.53
CA ILE A 116 34.65 15.51 3.67
C ILE A 116 34.46 16.47 2.50
N GLU A 117 35.33 17.47 2.44
CA GLU A 117 35.33 18.46 1.36
C GLU A 117 36.48 18.15 0.40
N PHE A 118 36.14 18.05 -0.88
CA PHE A 118 37.08 17.73 -1.94
C PHE A 118 37.49 19.00 -2.70
N SER A 119 38.76 19.10 -3.08
CA SER A 119 39.27 20.25 -3.84
C SER A 119 38.67 20.37 -5.26
N LYS A 120 38.14 19.27 -5.78
CA LYS A 120 37.42 19.16 -7.06
C LYS A 120 36.26 18.19 -6.91
N LEU A 121 35.33 18.19 -7.87
CA LEU A 121 34.21 17.25 -7.85
C LEU A 121 34.68 15.82 -8.19
N PRO A 122 34.46 14.81 -7.31
CA PRO A 122 34.69 13.41 -7.66
C PRO A 122 33.77 12.92 -8.79
N LEU A 123 34.24 11.97 -9.61
CA LEU A 123 33.42 11.36 -10.65
C LEU A 123 32.43 10.34 -10.09
N TYR A 124 32.83 9.64 -9.03
CA TYR A 124 32.01 8.64 -8.37
C TYR A 124 32.42 8.50 -6.91
N VAL A 125 31.44 8.33 -6.04
CA VAL A 125 31.62 8.07 -4.60
C VAL A 125 30.82 6.82 -4.25
N SER A 126 31.42 5.93 -3.47
CA SER A 126 30.74 4.78 -2.86
C SER A 126 31.05 4.68 -1.38
N PHE A 127 30.13 4.05 -0.65
CA PHE A 127 30.28 3.74 0.76
C PHE A 127 30.24 2.22 0.95
N THR A 128 31.28 1.69 1.57
CA THR A 128 31.46 0.24 1.71
C THR A 128 30.84 -0.29 3.01
N PRO A 129 30.54 -1.60 3.09
CA PRO A 129 29.96 -2.21 4.28
C PRO A 129 30.81 -2.08 5.57
N ASN A 130 32.13 -1.89 5.45
CA ASN A 130 33.02 -1.66 6.59
C ASN A 130 33.28 -0.17 6.89
N GLY A 131 32.55 0.75 6.26
CA GLY A 131 32.59 2.17 6.61
C GLY A 131 33.65 3.00 5.88
N ARG A 132 34.24 2.46 4.80
CA ARG A 132 35.20 3.20 3.96
C ARG A 132 34.50 3.98 2.87
N ILE A 133 35.03 5.17 2.59
CA ILE A 133 34.59 6.01 1.47
C ILE A 133 35.53 5.76 0.29
N ILE A 134 34.94 5.37 -0.83
CA ILE A 134 35.68 5.14 -2.06
C ILE A 134 35.43 6.30 -3.01
N VAL A 135 36.50 6.92 -3.48
CA VAL A 135 36.44 8.10 -4.32
C VAL A 135 37.14 7.82 -5.63
N PHE A 136 36.39 7.84 -6.72
CA PHE A 136 36.93 7.70 -8.07
C PHE A 136 36.95 9.06 -8.78
N GLY A 137 38.11 9.46 -9.29
CA GLY A 137 38.25 10.77 -9.91
C GLY A 137 39.69 11.19 -10.19
N ASP A 138 39.89 12.51 -10.27
CA ASP A 138 41.18 13.13 -10.56
C ASP A 138 42.26 12.61 -9.56
N PRO A 139 43.44 12.16 -10.04
CA PRO A 139 44.51 11.69 -9.15
C PRO A 139 45.07 12.78 -8.22
N TYR A 140 44.89 14.05 -8.56
CA TYR A 140 45.29 15.21 -7.75
C TYR A 140 44.12 15.77 -6.93
N LEU A 141 43.15 14.93 -6.61
CA LEU A 141 42.03 15.26 -5.73
C LEU A 141 42.50 15.29 -4.28
N ASP A 142 42.58 16.49 -3.72
CA ASP A 142 42.85 16.71 -2.30
C ASP A 142 41.54 16.72 -1.51
N TYR A 143 41.59 16.31 -0.25
CA TYR A 143 40.43 16.30 0.63
C TYR A 143 40.85 16.46 2.09
N ILE A 144 39.92 16.93 2.91
CA ILE A 144 40.04 16.96 4.36
C ILE A 144 39.01 15.96 4.90
N SER A 145 39.46 14.95 5.63
CA SER A 145 38.58 13.93 6.24
C SER A 145 38.62 14.05 7.77
N PRO A 146 37.47 13.88 8.46
CA PRO A 146 37.45 13.75 9.91
C PRO A 146 38.24 12.50 10.37
N GLU A 147 38.68 12.51 11.63
CA GLU A 147 39.33 11.34 12.23
C GLU A 147 38.39 10.13 12.25
N GLY A 148 38.93 8.95 11.91
CA GLY A 148 38.20 7.68 11.94
C GLY A 148 37.50 7.29 10.65
N ILE A 149 37.45 8.16 9.63
CA ILE A 149 36.90 7.82 8.31
C ILE A 149 38.03 7.52 7.32
N GLU A 150 38.07 6.29 6.82
CA GLU A 150 39.05 5.88 5.81
C GLU A 150 38.55 6.23 4.40
N VAL A 151 39.33 7.02 3.68
CA VAL A 151 39.05 7.42 2.29
C VAL A 151 40.05 6.74 1.35
N VAL A 152 39.54 5.90 0.45
CA VAL A 152 40.34 5.19 -0.55
C VAL A 152 40.13 5.86 -1.91
N ARG A 153 41.21 6.35 -2.52
CA ARG A 153 41.17 7.05 -3.81
C ARG A 153 41.51 6.08 -4.95
N LEU A 154 40.64 6.06 -5.96
CA LEU A 154 40.81 5.36 -7.23
C LEU A 154 41.06 6.43 -8.31
N PRO A 155 42.28 6.57 -8.84
CA PRO A 155 42.56 7.57 -9.86
C PRO A 155 41.94 7.18 -11.21
N THR A 156 41.52 8.16 -12.01
CA THR A 156 41.14 7.90 -13.40
C THR A 156 42.31 7.32 -14.19
N PRO A 157 42.10 6.29 -15.02
CA PRO A 157 43.17 5.72 -15.83
C PRO A 157 43.71 6.74 -16.85
N ILE A 158 45.03 6.71 -17.10
CA ILE A 158 45.69 7.59 -18.08
C ILE A 158 45.35 7.16 -19.51
N ASP A 159 45.37 5.84 -19.76
CA ASP A 159 45.06 5.23 -21.04
C ASP A 159 43.83 4.31 -20.89
N GLY A 160 42.72 4.69 -21.51
CA GLY A 160 41.45 3.93 -21.46
C GLY A 160 40.35 4.59 -20.62
N TYR A 161 39.33 3.82 -20.28
CA TYR A 161 38.22 4.26 -19.45
C TYR A 161 37.76 3.09 -18.57
N ALA A 162 37.50 3.37 -17.29
CA ALA A 162 36.92 2.43 -16.32
C ALA A 162 35.52 2.92 -15.90
N TYR A 163 34.50 2.08 -16.14
CA TYR A 163 33.15 2.28 -15.60
C TYR A 163 33.00 1.42 -14.34
N LEU A 164 32.87 2.04 -13.18
CA LEU A 164 32.66 1.33 -11.91
C LEU A 164 31.19 0.92 -11.78
N HIS A 165 30.93 -0.34 -11.43
CA HIS A 165 29.57 -0.89 -11.28
C HIS A 165 29.22 -1.19 -9.82
N SER A 166 30.15 -1.78 -9.06
CA SER A 166 30.01 -2.02 -7.62
C SER A 166 31.38 -2.07 -6.96
N ILE A 167 31.42 -1.67 -5.69
CA ILE A 167 32.61 -1.68 -4.84
C ILE A 167 32.22 -2.23 -3.48
N THR A 168 33.02 -3.18 -2.98
CA THR A 168 32.87 -3.75 -1.64
C THR A 168 34.25 -3.91 -1.00
N ASP A 169 34.31 -4.26 0.28
CA ASP A 169 35.55 -4.39 1.01
C ASP A 169 35.51 -5.48 2.08
N ASP A 170 36.71 -5.96 2.44
CA ASP A 170 36.96 -6.73 3.65
C ASP A 170 37.93 -5.96 4.56
N LYS A 171 38.46 -6.57 5.62
CA LYS A 171 39.37 -5.88 6.54
C LYS A 171 40.61 -5.30 5.85
N ASP A 172 41.16 -5.98 4.85
CA ASP A 172 42.50 -5.71 4.32
C ASP A 172 42.49 -5.37 2.82
N SER A 173 41.32 -5.36 2.16
CA SER A 173 41.22 -5.16 0.71
C SER A 173 39.91 -4.50 0.25
N VAL A 174 40.00 -3.76 -0.85
CA VAL A 174 38.86 -3.23 -1.62
C VAL A 174 38.73 -4.01 -2.92
N TYR A 175 37.51 -4.37 -3.27
CA TYR A 175 37.20 -5.12 -4.48
C TYR A 175 36.30 -4.29 -5.40
N VAL A 176 36.65 -4.25 -6.69
CA VAL A 176 36.05 -3.33 -7.65
C VAL A 176 35.56 -4.10 -8.88
N LEU A 177 34.24 -4.14 -9.04
CA LEU A 177 33.60 -4.59 -10.28
C LEU A 177 33.54 -3.42 -11.27
N HIS A 178 34.25 -3.53 -12.38
CA HIS A 178 34.34 -2.45 -13.36
C HIS A 178 34.45 -2.96 -14.80
N THR A 179 33.93 -2.18 -15.74
CA THR A 179 34.20 -2.40 -17.17
C THR A 179 35.41 -1.59 -17.59
N TRP A 180 36.43 -2.27 -18.09
CA TRP A 180 37.65 -1.69 -18.63
C TRP A 180 37.58 -1.65 -20.16
N LYS A 181 37.80 -0.47 -20.76
CA LYS A 181 37.85 -0.31 -22.21
C LYS A 181 39.28 -0.51 -22.72
N THR A 182 39.46 -1.47 -23.64
CA THR A 182 40.72 -1.73 -24.35
C THR A 182 40.56 -1.44 -25.85
N GLU A 183 41.67 -1.40 -26.61
CA GLU A 183 41.64 -1.33 -28.08
C GLU A 183 40.86 -2.49 -28.73
N GLY A 184 40.80 -3.65 -28.06
CA GLY A 184 40.08 -4.84 -28.51
C GLY A 184 38.62 -4.96 -28.06
N GLY A 185 38.06 -3.93 -27.39
CA GLY A 185 36.69 -3.91 -26.89
C GLY A 185 36.59 -3.69 -25.38
N HIS A 186 35.42 -4.00 -24.82
CA HIS A 186 35.11 -3.83 -23.40
C HIS A 186 35.30 -5.15 -22.64
N GLU A 187 35.94 -5.09 -21.48
CA GLU A 187 36.14 -6.24 -20.61
C GLU A 187 35.57 -5.96 -19.22
N LEU A 188 34.69 -6.83 -18.73
CA LEU A 188 34.23 -6.79 -17.35
C LEU A 188 35.29 -7.44 -16.46
N ARG A 189 35.68 -6.76 -15.38
CA ARG A 189 36.77 -7.17 -14.49
C ARG A 189 36.36 -7.04 -13.02
N VAL A 190 36.86 -7.96 -12.21
CA VAL A 190 36.90 -7.81 -10.75
C VAL A 190 38.35 -7.67 -10.33
N GLY A 191 38.69 -6.51 -9.79
CA GLY A 191 40.02 -6.20 -9.25
C GLY A 191 40.03 -6.18 -7.73
N ARG A 192 41.17 -6.54 -7.13
CA ARG A 192 41.45 -6.42 -5.70
C ARG A 192 42.57 -5.40 -5.47
N ILE A 193 42.37 -4.56 -4.48
CA ILE A 193 43.31 -3.55 -4.01
C ILE A 193 43.60 -3.86 -2.55
N THR A 194 44.82 -4.27 -2.23
CA THR A 194 45.25 -4.50 -0.85
C THR A 194 45.51 -3.18 -0.13
N LEU A 195 45.03 -3.06 1.10
CA LEU A 195 45.20 -1.92 1.99
C LEU A 195 46.34 -2.17 3.00
N PRO A 196 47.04 -1.10 3.45
CA PRO A 196 46.91 0.28 3.02
C PRO A 196 47.51 0.50 1.62
N LEU A 197 46.95 1.43 0.87
CA LEU A 197 47.50 1.85 -0.42
C LEU A 197 48.91 2.41 -0.24
N PHE A 198 49.87 2.01 -1.09
CA PHE A 198 51.16 2.68 -1.10
C PHE A 198 50.99 4.13 -1.61
N PRO A 199 51.57 5.12 -0.90
CA PRO A 199 51.22 6.54 -1.07
C PRO A 199 51.72 7.21 -2.37
N TYR A 200 52.38 6.50 -3.28
CA TYR A 200 53.09 7.10 -4.42
C TYR A 200 52.77 6.48 -5.79
N TYR A 201 51.61 5.85 -5.95
CA TYR A 201 51.25 5.32 -7.26
C TYR A 201 50.85 6.42 -8.24
N THR A 202 51.54 6.49 -9.37
CA THR A 202 50.95 7.11 -10.58
C THR A 202 49.67 6.36 -10.94
N PRO A 203 48.68 6.97 -11.62
CA PRO A 203 47.46 6.27 -12.03
C PRO A 203 47.75 4.97 -12.78
N ARG A 204 48.78 4.96 -13.63
CA ARG A 204 49.22 3.76 -14.33
C ARG A 204 49.67 2.66 -13.37
N GLN A 205 50.55 2.97 -12.42
CA GLN A 205 51.00 2.00 -11.42
C GLN A 205 49.87 1.50 -10.51
N PHE A 206 48.89 2.36 -10.22
CA PHE A 206 47.69 1.96 -9.46
C PHE A 206 46.91 0.88 -10.21
N TRP A 207 46.58 1.12 -11.49
CA TRP A 207 45.79 0.18 -12.28
C TRP A 207 46.58 -1.09 -12.68
N GLU A 208 47.89 -0.98 -12.91
CA GLU A 208 48.77 -2.14 -13.13
C GLU A 208 49.02 -2.95 -11.84
N GLY A 209 48.98 -2.29 -10.68
CA GLY A 209 49.17 -2.91 -9.36
C GLY A 209 47.90 -3.52 -8.76
N MET A 210 46.73 -3.16 -9.27
CA MET A 210 45.48 -3.78 -8.89
C MET A 210 45.46 -5.24 -9.37
N GLU A 211 45.27 -6.17 -8.45
CA GLU A 211 45.25 -7.59 -8.76
C GLU A 211 43.97 -7.93 -9.50
N LEU A 212 44.09 -8.44 -10.72
CA LEU A 212 42.96 -8.89 -11.51
C LEU A 212 42.54 -10.29 -11.05
N LEU A 213 41.40 -10.40 -10.36
CA LEU A 213 40.91 -11.68 -9.84
C LEU A 213 40.14 -12.48 -10.91
N ALA A 214 39.36 -11.81 -11.74
CA ALA A 214 38.73 -12.41 -12.92
C ALA A 214 38.39 -11.36 -13.96
N SER A 215 38.25 -11.81 -15.22
CA SER A 215 37.77 -10.98 -16.32
C SER A 215 36.97 -11.76 -17.35
N THR A 216 36.13 -11.04 -18.09
CA THR A 216 35.40 -11.59 -19.24
C THR A 216 35.14 -10.52 -20.30
N ARG A 217 35.18 -10.89 -21.58
CA ARG A 217 34.96 -9.98 -22.72
C ARG A 217 33.48 -9.68 -23.01
N VAL A 218 32.58 -10.12 -22.13
CA VAL A 218 31.15 -9.86 -22.27
C VAL A 218 30.87 -8.45 -21.75
N SER A 219 30.28 -7.61 -22.59
CA SER A 219 29.87 -6.26 -22.23
C SER A 219 28.36 -6.22 -22.03
N PRO A 220 27.86 -5.57 -20.97
CA PRO A 220 26.43 -5.33 -20.83
C PRO A 220 25.89 -4.50 -22.00
N SER A 221 24.71 -4.86 -22.50
CA SER A 221 24.05 -4.20 -23.62
C SER A 221 23.17 -3.04 -23.12
N GLY A 222 23.74 -1.85 -22.92
CA GLY A 222 22.94 -0.64 -22.63
C GLY A 222 23.60 0.36 -21.67
N LYS A 223 22.87 1.43 -21.32
CA LYS A 223 23.37 2.58 -20.52
C LYS A 223 23.05 2.52 -19.02
N LYS A 224 22.19 1.62 -18.56
CA LYS A 224 21.73 1.52 -17.16
C LYS A 224 22.09 0.16 -16.58
N THR A 225 23.37 -0.02 -16.27
CA THR A 225 23.85 -1.24 -15.63
C THR A 225 23.44 -1.29 -14.16
N VAL A 226 23.14 -2.49 -13.68
CA VAL A 226 22.89 -2.77 -12.26
C VAL A 226 23.75 -3.97 -11.92
N GLY A 227 24.68 -3.81 -11.00
CA GLY A 227 25.64 -4.83 -10.65
C GLY A 227 25.97 -4.78 -9.18
N ASP A 228 26.38 -5.92 -8.66
CA ASP A 228 26.83 -6.03 -7.29
C ASP A 228 27.91 -7.11 -7.13
N LEU A 229 28.66 -7.03 -6.04
CA LEU A 229 29.82 -7.85 -5.74
C LEU A 229 29.80 -8.27 -4.26
N HIS A 230 29.94 -9.57 -4.02
CA HIS A 230 29.96 -10.14 -2.68
C HIS A 230 31.24 -10.93 -2.43
N ILE A 231 31.81 -10.75 -1.24
CA ILE A 231 33.01 -11.46 -0.77
C ILE A 231 32.56 -12.59 0.16
N LEU A 232 33.06 -13.79 -0.13
CA LEU A 232 32.77 -15.01 0.63
C LEU A 232 33.70 -15.11 1.83
N GLU A 233 33.28 -15.88 2.84
CA GLU A 233 34.08 -16.09 4.07
C GLU A 233 35.47 -16.67 3.80
N ASN A 234 35.62 -17.42 2.70
CA ASN A 234 36.90 -17.99 2.27
C ASN A 234 37.79 -17.00 1.48
N GLY A 235 37.39 -15.74 1.34
CA GLY A 235 38.10 -14.69 0.60
C GLY A 235 37.94 -14.75 -0.93
N SER A 236 37.15 -15.70 -1.45
CA SER A 236 36.70 -15.70 -2.85
C SER A 236 35.57 -14.67 -3.05
N PHE A 237 35.17 -14.44 -4.30
CA PHE A 237 34.09 -13.50 -4.61
C PHE A 237 33.08 -14.09 -5.59
N VAL A 238 31.89 -13.50 -5.60
CA VAL A 238 30.88 -13.66 -6.64
C VAL A 238 30.37 -12.28 -7.02
N SER A 239 30.28 -12.03 -8.32
CA SER A 239 29.76 -10.77 -8.85
C SER A 239 28.73 -11.03 -9.92
N VAL A 240 27.78 -10.11 -10.02
CA VAL A 240 26.78 -10.11 -11.08
C VAL A 240 26.69 -8.74 -11.71
N LEU A 241 26.48 -8.70 -13.02
CA LEU A 241 26.22 -7.47 -13.75
C LEU A 241 25.12 -7.71 -14.77
N GLY A 242 24.05 -6.92 -14.68
CA GLY A 242 22.99 -6.90 -15.67
C GLY A 242 22.74 -5.51 -16.22
N THR A 243 21.84 -5.44 -17.20
CA THR A 243 21.31 -4.16 -17.69
C THR A 243 19.83 -4.09 -17.36
N LYS A 244 19.39 -2.96 -16.80
CA LYS A 244 17.98 -2.69 -16.54
C LYS A 244 17.15 -2.89 -17.82
N GLY A 245 16.04 -3.60 -17.71
CA GLY A 245 15.17 -3.92 -18.86
C GLY A 245 15.65 -5.10 -19.69
N ASN A 246 16.81 -5.70 -19.37
CA ASN A 246 17.31 -6.89 -20.04
C ASN A 246 17.14 -8.12 -19.13
N ARG A 247 17.14 -9.31 -19.73
CA ARG A 247 16.98 -10.59 -19.03
C ARG A 247 18.30 -11.28 -18.71
N GLU A 248 19.42 -10.67 -19.07
CA GLU A 248 20.73 -11.30 -18.94
C GLU A 248 21.50 -10.76 -17.73
N LEU A 249 21.99 -11.68 -16.88
CA LEU A 249 22.98 -11.40 -15.84
C LEU A 249 24.31 -12.06 -16.18
N ILE A 250 25.37 -11.27 -16.22
CA ILE A 250 26.74 -11.78 -16.35
C ILE A 250 27.23 -12.11 -14.94
N LEU A 251 27.42 -13.39 -14.66
CA LEU A 251 28.05 -13.86 -13.43
C LEU A 251 29.56 -14.01 -13.66
N LEU A 252 30.34 -13.46 -12.72
CA LEU A 252 31.78 -13.58 -12.71
C LEU A 252 32.25 -13.98 -11.31
N SER A 253 33.01 -15.08 -11.25
CA SER A 253 33.67 -15.65 -10.08
C SER A 253 35.03 -16.22 -10.52
N PRO A 254 35.93 -16.58 -9.59
CA PRO A 254 37.22 -17.17 -9.96
C PRO A 254 37.11 -18.48 -10.77
N GLN A 255 36.02 -19.24 -10.58
CA GLN A 255 35.85 -20.57 -11.17
C GLN A 255 34.92 -20.59 -12.38
N LYS A 256 34.03 -19.59 -12.50
CA LYS A 256 32.96 -19.55 -13.51
C LYS A 256 32.74 -18.12 -14.00
N SER A 257 32.78 -17.97 -15.33
CA SER A 257 32.19 -16.82 -16.03
C SER A 257 31.06 -17.36 -16.91
N SER A 258 29.84 -16.89 -16.67
CA SER A 258 28.67 -17.36 -17.39
C SER A 258 27.61 -16.28 -17.50
N SER A 259 26.78 -16.41 -18.52
CA SER A 259 25.52 -15.68 -18.62
C SER A 259 24.42 -16.49 -17.92
N ILE A 260 23.59 -15.81 -17.14
CA ILE A 260 22.42 -16.36 -16.47
C ILE A 260 21.19 -15.64 -17.02
N LEU A 261 20.25 -16.40 -17.57
CA LEU A 261 18.99 -15.85 -18.05
C LEU A 261 18.00 -15.69 -16.91
N LEU A 262 17.39 -14.52 -16.80
CA LEU A 262 16.36 -14.19 -15.84
C LEU A 262 14.96 -14.53 -16.37
N PRO A 263 14.02 -14.84 -15.46
CA PRO A 263 12.63 -15.13 -15.81
C PRO A 263 11.88 -13.88 -16.33
N GLY A 264 12.43 -12.68 -16.11
CA GLY A 264 11.94 -11.41 -16.64
C GLY A 264 13.03 -10.35 -16.72
N GLU A 265 12.63 -9.13 -17.04
CA GLU A 265 13.51 -7.98 -17.21
C GLU A 265 14.05 -7.49 -15.86
N LEU A 266 15.37 -7.33 -15.75
CA LEU A 266 16.02 -6.85 -14.54
C LEU A 266 15.57 -5.44 -14.18
N ILE A 267 15.20 -5.25 -12.91
CA ILE A 267 14.89 -3.94 -12.33
C ILE A 267 15.95 -3.56 -11.30
N TYR A 268 16.19 -4.43 -10.32
CA TYR A 268 17.10 -4.21 -9.21
C TYR A 268 17.75 -5.52 -8.77
N LEU A 269 18.98 -5.45 -8.28
CA LEU A 269 19.66 -6.57 -7.64
C LEU A 269 20.55 -6.06 -6.51
N ARG A 270 20.77 -6.89 -5.49
CA ARG A 270 21.75 -6.66 -4.42
C ARG A 270 22.09 -7.97 -3.72
N PHE A 271 23.36 -8.17 -3.41
CA PHE A 271 23.77 -9.26 -2.53
C PHE A 271 23.46 -8.92 -1.07
N THR A 272 22.94 -9.90 -0.36
CA THR A 272 22.56 -9.81 1.06
C THR A 272 23.21 -10.97 1.81
N SER A 273 23.04 -11.02 3.13
CA SER A 273 23.55 -12.12 3.97
C SER A 273 22.95 -13.49 3.63
N LYS A 274 21.87 -13.55 2.83
CA LYS A 274 21.19 -14.79 2.45
C LYS A 274 21.40 -15.21 0.99
N GLY A 275 21.88 -14.32 0.14
CA GLY A 275 22.03 -14.60 -1.29
C GLY A 275 21.88 -13.36 -2.16
N LEU A 276 21.54 -13.57 -3.43
CA LEU A 276 21.26 -12.49 -4.38
C LEU A 276 19.76 -12.16 -4.35
N PHE A 277 19.41 -10.99 -3.81
CA PHE A 277 18.05 -10.48 -3.91
C PHE A 277 17.84 -9.88 -5.29
N LEU A 278 16.78 -10.30 -5.98
CA LEU A 278 16.44 -9.85 -7.33
C LEU A 278 15.05 -9.24 -7.34
N VAL A 279 14.90 -8.16 -8.11
CA VAL A 279 13.61 -7.64 -8.54
C VAL A 279 13.60 -7.59 -10.06
N PHE A 280 12.60 -8.20 -10.67
CA PHE A 280 12.47 -8.28 -12.12
C PHE A 280 11.02 -8.12 -12.56
N GLY A 281 10.82 -7.58 -13.74
CA GLY A 281 9.52 -7.36 -14.34
C GLY A 281 9.21 -8.38 -15.42
N VAL A 282 8.00 -8.95 -15.40
CA VAL A 282 7.50 -9.78 -16.50
C VAL A 282 6.36 -9.05 -17.17
N HIS A 283 6.52 -8.73 -18.45
CA HIS A 283 5.47 -8.13 -19.28
C HIS A 283 4.16 -8.90 -19.12
N SER A 284 3.03 -8.20 -19.01
CA SER A 284 1.67 -8.75 -18.79
C SER A 284 1.41 -9.50 -17.47
N LYS A 285 2.43 -9.77 -16.65
CA LYS A 285 2.28 -10.31 -15.30
C LYS A 285 2.50 -9.18 -14.27
N GLY A 286 3.69 -9.12 -13.69
CA GLY A 286 3.99 -8.23 -12.59
C GLY A 286 5.50 -8.09 -12.35
N ILE A 287 5.80 -7.23 -11.39
CA ILE A 287 7.09 -7.08 -10.75
C ILE A 287 7.18 -8.20 -9.73
N ASN A 288 8.19 -9.04 -9.85
CA ASN A 288 8.44 -10.12 -8.92
C ASN A 288 9.77 -9.87 -8.22
N ALA A 289 9.87 -10.36 -7.00
CA ALA A 289 11.09 -10.32 -6.24
C ALA A 289 11.29 -11.60 -5.44
N GLY A 290 12.53 -11.87 -5.09
CA GLY A 290 12.89 -12.99 -4.24
C GLY A 290 14.40 -13.13 -4.08
N MET A 291 14.80 -14.07 -3.24
CA MET A 291 16.20 -14.39 -2.98
C MET A 291 16.63 -15.59 -3.81
N VAL A 292 17.77 -15.50 -4.50
CA VAL A 292 18.42 -16.68 -5.07
C VAL A 292 19.63 -17.03 -4.19
N PRO A 293 19.64 -18.21 -3.55
CA PRO A 293 20.78 -18.66 -2.76
C PRO A 293 22.05 -18.69 -3.60
N LEU A 294 23.19 -18.37 -2.98
CA LEU A 294 24.46 -18.26 -3.69
C LEU A 294 24.88 -19.58 -4.36
N GLU A 295 24.70 -20.70 -3.66
CA GLU A 295 24.99 -22.04 -4.18
C GLU A 295 24.20 -22.29 -5.48
N ARG A 296 22.92 -21.91 -5.46
CA ARG A 296 22.05 -22.08 -6.62
C ARG A 296 22.45 -21.19 -7.78
N LEU A 297 22.80 -19.93 -7.50
CA LEU A 297 23.25 -18.96 -8.49
C LEU A 297 24.49 -19.47 -9.27
N LEU A 298 25.39 -20.20 -8.60
CA LEU A 298 26.61 -20.73 -9.22
C LEU A 298 26.36 -21.98 -10.08
N GLU A 299 25.24 -22.67 -9.92
CA GLU A 299 24.92 -23.89 -10.67
C GLU A 299 24.13 -23.62 -11.95
N VAL A 300 23.17 -22.70 -11.89
CA VAL A 300 22.18 -22.50 -12.96
C VAL A 300 22.74 -21.71 -14.15
N GLY A 301 22.17 -21.95 -15.34
CA GLY A 301 22.33 -21.10 -16.53
C GLY A 301 21.08 -20.26 -16.83
N GLU A 302 19.96 -20.59 -16.22
CA GLU A 302 18.70 -19.85 -16.26
C GLU A 302 18.06 -19.94 -14.87
N ILE A 303 17.60 -18.81 -14.35
CA ILE A 303 16.87 -18.72 -13.09
C ILE A 303 15.39 -18.90 -13.41
N SER A 304 14.81 -19.95 -12.86
CA SER A 304 13.38 -20.22 -12.86
C SER A 304 12.74 -19.78 -11.54
N ARG A 305 11.41 -19.90 -11.44
CA ARG A 305 10.69 -19.55 -10.21
C ARG A 305 11.10 -20.41 -9.02
N ASP A 306 11.42 -21.68 -9.26
CA ASP A 306 11.73 -22.65 -8.19
C ASP A 306 13.12 -22.44 -7.59
N ASP A 307 13.96 -21.62 -8.24
CA ASP A 307 15.30 -21.27 -7.75
C ASP A 307 15.28 -20.15 -6.70
N PHE A 308 14.11 -19.57 -6.43
CA PHE A 308 13.95 -18.50 -5.45
C PHE A 308 13.53 -19.04 -4.08
N GLU A 309 14.24 -18.63 -3.04
CA GLU A 309 13.74 -18.59 -1.68
C GLU A 309 12.91 -17.32 -1.48
N GLY A 310 11.64 -17.48 -1.11
CA GLY A 310 10.72 -16.35 -0.89
C GLY A 310 10.42 -15.59 -2.18
N PHE A 311 9.61 -16.18 -3.06
CA PHE A 311 9.14 -15.56 -4.30
C PHE A 311 7.81 -14.82 -4.09
N PHE A 312 7.78 -13.51 -4.33
CA PHE A 312 6.57 -12.69 -4.17
C PHE A 312 6.41 -11.64 -5.28
N SER A 313 5.17 -11.18 -5.47
CA SER A 313 4.81 -10.15 -6.45
C SER A 313 4.66 -8.79 -5.77
N LEU A 314 5.24 -7.76 -6.37
CA LEU A 314 5.17 -6.35 -5.95
C LEU A 314 4.18 -5.54 -6.82
N GLY A 315 3.30 -6.21 -7.57
CA GLY A 315 2.25 -5.62 -8.41
C GLY A 315 2.61 -5.49 -9.90
N ARG A 316 1.91 -4.66 -10.69
CA ARG A 316 2.06 -4.60 -12.16
C ARG A 316 3.42 -4.04 -12.60
N TYR A 317 4.04 -4.69 -13.59
CA TYR A 317 5.24 -4.18 -14.24
C TYR A 317 4.90 -3.31 -15.44
N VAL A 318 5.40 -2.07 -15.44
CA VAL A 318 5.39 -1.18 -16.60
C VAL A 318 6.85 -0.87 -16.96
N PRO A 319 7.32 -1.29 -18.15
CA PRO A 319 8.69 -1.06 -18.58
C PRO A 319 9.06 0.43 -18.54
N GLY A 320 10.27 0.73 -18.07
CA GLY A 320 10.78 2.11 -18.01
C GLY A 320 10.27 2.96 -16.83
N VAL A 321 9.21 2.55 -16.15
CA VAL A 321 8.56 3.29 -15.04
C VAL A 321 9.19 3.00 -13.67
N VAL A 322 9.92 1.89 -13.53
CA VAL A 322 10.62 1.58 -12.28
C VAL A 322 12.09 1.86 -12.46
N ASP A 323 12.73 2.63 -11.58
CA ASP A 323 14.18 2.90 -11.65
C ASP A 323 14.91 2.26 -10.46
N PRO A 324 15.98 1.48 -10.68
CA PRO A 324 16.74 0.81 -9.62
C PRO A 324 17.22 1.76 -8.52
N LYS A 325 17.44 3.04 -8.84
CA LYS A 325 17.82 4.05 -7.85
C LYS A 325 16.77 4.26 -6.75
N TYR A 326 15.54 3.77 -6.95
CA TYR A 326 14.47 3.81 -5.95
C TYR A 326 14.17 2.45 -5.34
N ALA A 327 15.13 1.53 -5.37
CA ALA A 327 15.01 0.22 -4.76
C ALA A 327 16.15 0.00 -3.76
N GLY A 328 15.84 -0.61 -2.62
CA GLY A 328 16.81 -0.93 -1.58
C GLY A 328 16.31 -2.07 -0.72
N VAL A 329 17.19 -3.00 -0.37
CA VAL A 329 16.88 -4.10 0.54
C VAL A 329 17.90 -4.13 1.68
N SER A 330 17.44 -4.45 2.90
CA SER A 330 18.32 -4.63 4.06
C SER A 330 19.20 -5.87 3.91
N ASP A 331 20.34 -5.90 4.60
CA ASP A 331 21.33 -6.99 4.48
C ASP A 331 20.78 -8.34 4.98
N ASP A 332 19.82 -8.33 5.91
CA ASP A 332 19.08 -9.52 6.37
C ASP A 332 17.87 -9.87 5.50
N SER A 333 17.60 -9.01 4.50
CA SER A 333 16.50 -9.05 3.55
C SER A 333 15.12 -9.04 4.20
N ARG A 334 14.97 -8.42 5.37
CA ARG A 334 13.68 -8.27 6.05
C ARG A 334 12.96 -6.99 5.72
N VAL A 335 13.64 -5.98 5.18
CA VAL A 335 13.03 -4.70 4.79
C VAL A 335 13.37 -4.40 3.35
N LEU A 336 12.34 -4.12 2.55
CA LEU A 336 12.45 -3.71 1.15
C LEU A 336 11.82 -2.34 0.98
N TYR A 337 12.59 -1.40 0.43
CA TYR A 337 12.10 -0.16 -0.14
C TYR A 337 12.04 -0.31 -1.66
N PHE A 338 10.89 -0.01 -2.26
CA PHE A 338 10.69 -0.12 -3.69
C PHE A 338 9.73 0.96 -4.21
N GLY A 339 10.30 2.01 -4.78
CA GLY A 339 9.57 3.13 -5.37
C GLY A 339 9.26 2.96 -6.85
N ARG A 340 8.06 3.40 -7.23
CA ARG A 340 7.63 3.52 -8.63
C ARG A 340 7.76 4.97 -9.08
N THR A 341 8.38 5.21 -10.24
CA THR A 341 8.40 6.55 -10.83
C THR A 341 7.05 6.82 -11.50
N SER A 342 6.61 8.08 -11.54
CA SER A 342 5.48 8.48 -12.39
C SER A 342 6.03 9.24 -13.60
N TYR A 343 5.66 8.82 -14.82
CA TYR A 343 6.04 9.50 -16.05
C TYR A 343 5.15 10.73 -16.30
N ARG A 344 5.71 11.77 -16.95
CA ARG A 344 5.00 13.00 -17.29
C ARG A 344 5.13 13.35 -18.78
N ALA A 345 4.07 13.90 -19.36
CA ALA A 345 4.08 14.57 -20.66
C ALA A 345 4.97 15.84 -20.62
N MET A 346 5.53 16.22 -21.78
CA MET A 346 6.53 17.29 -21.97
C MET A 346 6.34 18.53 -21.10
N GLY A 347 7.39 18.93 -20.36
CA GLY A 347 7.60 20.32 -19.92
C GLY A 347 7.81 20.59 -18.43
N GLN A 348 7.64 19.64 -17.51
CA GLN A 348 7.86 19.87 -16.08
C GLN A 348 8.51 18.66 -15.38
N ARG A 349 9.45 18.92 -14.46
CA ARG A 349 10.29 17.91 -13.77
C ARG A 349 9.49 17.06 -12.76
N PHE A 350 10.02 15.86 -12.51
CA PHE A 350 9.49 14.70 -11.77
C PHE A 350 8.63 14.98 -10.53
N TYR A 351 7.55 14.21 -10.35
CA TYR A 351 6.84 14.10 -9.07
C TYR A 351 7.01 12.69 -8.49
N TYR A 352 7.56 12.62 -7.27
CA TYR A 352 7.40 11.48 -6.37
C TYR A 352 6.61 11.97 -5.18
N TYR A 353 5.34 11.58 -5.14
CA TYR A 353 4.62 11.52 -3.88
C TYR A 353 4.81 10.10 -3.36
N LEU A 354 5.05 9.92 -2.06
CA LEU A 354 4.64 8.69 -1.38
C LEU A 354 3.11 8.62 -1.51
N ARG A 355 2.60 8.21 -2.67
CA ARG A 355 1.16 8.20 -2.90
C ARG A 355 0.53 7.20 -1.93
N ARG A 356 -0.67 7.52 -1.45
CA ARG A 356 -1.40 6.68 -0.48
C ARG A 356 -1.80 5.30 -1.05
N ASP A 357 -1.71 5.13 -2.37
CA ASP A 357 -2.14 3.95 -3.12
C ASP A 357 -0.97 3.11 -3.66
N VAL A 358 0.28 3.44 -3.32
CA VAL A 358 1.45 2.66 -3.73
C VAL A 358 2.23 2.26 -2.48
N ASP A 359 2.47 0.96 -2.37
CA ASP A 359 3.28 0.39 -1.31
C ASP A 359 4.77 0.61 -1.65
N TYR A 360 5.45 1.45 -0.86
CA TYR A 360 6.87 1.80 -1.07
C TYR A 360 7.81 1.07 -0.11
N LEU A 361 7.30 0.58 1.02
CA LEU A 361 8.09 -0.06 2.07
C LEU A 361 7.40 -1.36 2.46
N TYR A 362 8.19 -2.43 2.59
CA TYR A 362 7.71 -3.78 2.83
C TYR A 362 8.55 -4.47 3.89
N ARG A 363 7.91 -5.29 4.71
CA ARG A 363 8.54 -6.23 5.63
C ARG A 363 8.45 -7.64 5.05
N ILE A 364 9.57 -8.36 5.03
CA ILE A 364 9.67 -9.70 4.44
C ILE A 364 9.84 -10.72 5.56
N HIS A 365 8.90 -11.65 5.69
CA HIS A 365 8.90 -12.70 6.71
C HIS A 365 9.47 -14.00 6.14
N TRP A 366 10.69 -14.33 6.54
CA TRP A 366 11.37 -15.58 6.18
C TRP A 366 10.97 -16.67 7.16
N GLY A 367 10.03 -17.54 6.79
CA GLY A 367 9.57 -18.64 7.63
C GLY A 367 10.70 -19.63 7.96
N THR A 368 10.78 -20.05 9.23
CA THR A 368 11.46 -21.30 9.60
C THR A 368 10.41 -22.40 9.56
N GLY A 369 10.75 -23.52 8.90
CA GLY A 369 9.82 -24.62 8.71
C GLY A 369 9.44 -25.29 10.02
N GLU A 370 8.24 -25.02 10.52
CA GLU A 370 7.47 -26.00 11.29
C GLU A 370 6.07 -26.08 10.67
N ALA A 371 5.84 -27.23 10.03
CA ALA A 371 4.56 -27.61 9.48
C ALA A 371 3.60 -27.91 10.65
N HIS A 372 2.79 -26.93 11.03
CA HIS A 372 1.50 -27.23 11.60
C HIS A 372 0.52 -27.47 10.45
N GLY A 373 0.28 -28.75 10.18
CA GLY A 373 -0.82 -29.17 9.35
C GLY A 373 -2.12 -28.80 10.02
N GLU A 374 -2.75 -27.74 9.53
CA GLU A 374 -4.20 -27.60 9.58
C GLU A 374 -4.66 -27.38 8.13
N GLU A 375 -5.73 -28.08 7.78
CA GLU A 375 -6.29 -28.22 6.45
C GLU A 375 -6.45 -26.87 5.75
N MET A 376 -6.15 -26.85 4.44
CA MET A 376 -6.47 -25.74 3.54
C MET A 376 -7.95 -25.35 3.67
N ALA A 377 -8.21 -24.30 4.43
CA ALA A 377 -9.37 -23.46 4.24
C ALA A 377 -8.99 -22.35 3.24
N SER A 378 -9.90 -22.10 2.30
CA SER A 378 -9.85 -21.10 1.23
C SER A 378 -9.32 -19.70 1.65
N PRO A 379 -8.70 -18.92 0.73
CA PRO A 379 -8.14 -17.58 0.99
C PRO A 379 -9.15 -16.51 1.49
N GLU A 380 -10.44 -16.84 1.55
CA GLU A 380 -11.51 -15.90 1.91
C GLU A 380 -11.56 -15.52 3.41
N SER A 381 -10.93 -16.29 4.30
CA SER A 381 -11.16 -16.16 5.75
C SER A 381 -10.29 -15.11 6.47
N ASP A 382 -9.04 -14.88 6.06
CA ASP A 382 -8.11 -14.04 6.85
C ASP A 382 -8.24 -12.54 6.58
N GLU A 383 -8.38 -12.11 5.32
CA GLU A 383 -8.60 -10.68 5.00
C GLU A 383 -9.98 -10.18 5.43
N THR A 384 -11.02 -10.98 5.22
CA THR A 384 -12.38 -10.68 5.71
C THR A 384 -12.36 -10.55 7.24
N GLY A 385 -11.54 -11.36 7.92
CA GLY A 385 -11.32 -11.26 9.37
C GLY A 385 -10.72 -9.91 9.80
N ALA A 386 -9.71 -9.43 9.07
CA ALA A 386 -9.08 -8.13 9.34
C ALA A 386 -10.02 -6.93 9.12
N GLU A 387 -10.85 -6.97 8.06
CA GLU A 387 -11.88 -5.95 7.82
C GLU A 387 -12.95 -5.96 8.92
N VAL A 388 -13.43 -7.15 9.28
CA VAL A 388 -14.41 -7.33 10.36
C VAL A 388 -13.87 -6.76 11.67
N GLU A 389 -12.60 -7.01 12.01
CA GLU A 389 -11.99 -6.51 13.23
C GLU A 389 -11.77 -4.99 13.19
N SER A 390 -11.42 -4.43 12.02
CA SER A 390 -11.34 -2.98 11.82
C SER A 390 -12.68 -2.29 12.04
N ILE A 391 -13.76 -2.86 11.48
CA ILE A 391 -15.12 -2.34 11.67
C ILE A 391 -15.54 -2.46 13.15
N ARG A 392 -15.23 -3.58 13.82
CA ARG A 392 -15.47 -3.75 15.26
C ARG A 392 -14.70 -2.74 16.11
N ALA A 393 -13.46 -2.40 15.76
CA ALA A 393 -12.70 -1.36 16.44
C ALA A 393 -13.39 0.01 16.34
N LEU A 394 -13.88 0.38 15.16
CA LEU A 394 -14.66 1.61 14.96
C LEU A 394 -15.96 1.58 15.77
N LEU A 395 -16.70 0.46 15.76
CA LEU A 395 -17.93 0.31 16.53
C LEU A 395 -17.69 0.40 18.04
N ARG A 396 -16.62 -0.20 18.57
CA ARG A 396 -16.27 -0.07 19.99
C ARG A 396 -16.00 1.37 20.40
N ARG A 397 -15.41 2.19 19.51
CA ARG A 397 -15.09 3.59 19.78
C ARG A 397 -16.28 4.54 19.57
N PHE A 398 -16.90 4.47 18.39
CA PHE A 398 -17.88 5.45 17.92
C PHE A 398 -19.32 4.96 18.04
N ARG A 399 -19.55 3.67 18.32
CA ARG A 399 -20.86 3.00 18.41
C ARG A 399 -21.66 2.95 17.10
N GLN A 400 -21.25 3.69 16.08
CA GLN A 400 -21.87 3.67 14.77
C GLN A 400 -20.87 3.85 13.63
N VAL A 401 -21.07 3.13 12.54
CA VAL A 401 -20.23 3.17 11.33
C VAL A 401 -21.09 3.17 10.07
N ILE A 402 -20.66 3.85 9.02
CA ILE A 402 -21.20 3.75 7.67
C ILE A 402 -20.16 3.08 6.79
N LEU A 403 -20.54 1.93 6.24
CA LEU A 403 -19.82 1.22 5.20
C LEU A 403 -20.24 1.81 3.85
N TYR A 404 -19.34 2.50 3.16
CA TYR A 404 -19.68 3.18 1.91
C TYR A 404 -18.75 2.78 0.77
N GLY A 405 -19.27 2.85 -0.45
CA GLY A 405 -18.49 2.57 -1.66
C GLY A 405 -19.36 2.15 -2.84
N PRO A 406 -18.73 1.78 -3.96
CA PRO A 406 -19.44 1.40 -5.18
C PRO A 406 -20.32 0.15 -5.01
N PRO A 407 -21.32 -0.07 -5.88
CA PRO A 407 -22.18 -1.25 -5.80
C PRO A 407 -21.40 -2.54 -6.06
N GLY A 408 -21.80 -3.63 -5.39
CA GLY A 408 -21.20 -4.95 -5.58
C GLY A 408 -19.87 -5.20 -4.85
N THR A 409 -19.46 -4.33 -3.91
CA THR A 409 -18.20 -4.47 -3.15
C THR A 409 -18.33 -5.24 -1.82
N GLY A 410 -19.49 -5.83 -1.54
CA GLY A 410 -19.67 -6.67 -0.34
C GLY A 410 -20.03 -5.93 0.96
N LYS A 411 -20.44 -4.66 0.91
CA LYS A 411 -20.79 -3.85 2.11
C LYS A 411 -21.81 -4.52 3.03
N THR A 412 -22.95 -4.97 2.48
CA THR A 412 -24.02 -5.65 3.23
C THR A 412 -23.58 -7.03 3.73
N TYR A 413 -22.70 -7.72 2.99
CA TYR A 413 -22.08 -8.97 3.43
C TYR A 413 -21.18 -8.75 4.65
N LEU A 414 -20.29 -7.75 4.61
CA LEU A 414 -19.42 -7.37 5.72
C LEU A 414 -20.22 -6.93 6.96
N ALA A 415 -21.29 -6.14 6.78
CA ALA A 415 -22.18 -5.76 7.88
C ALA A 415 -22.77 -6.99 8.61
N ARG A 416 -23.16 -8.03 7.86
CA ARG A 416 -23.67 -9.30 8.42
C ARG A 416 -22.58 -10.15 9.07
N LYS A 417 -21.34 -10.09 8.58
CA LYS A 417 -20.20 -10.79 9.22
C LYS A 417 -19.78 -10.13 10.54
N VAL A 418 -19.85 -8.81 10.61
CA VAL A 418 -19.57 -8.05 11.84
C VAL A 418 -20.63 -8.34 12.90
N ALA A 419 -21.91 -8.31 12.52
CA ALA A 419 -23.03 -8.51 13.42
C ALA A 419 -23.61 -9.93 13.32
N ALA A 420 -23.34 -10.79 14.30
CA ALA A 420 -23.78 -12.19 14.27
C ALA A 420 -25.32 -12.37 14.22
N LYS A 421 -26.09 -11.44 14.80
CA LYS A 421 -27.58 -11.41 14.79
C LYS A 421 -28.12 -9.97 14.84
N PRO A 422 -28.08 -9.22 13.72
CA PRO A 422 -28.55 -7.85 13.70
C PRO A 422 -30.07 -7.79 13.47
N GLU A 423 -30.70 -6.74 13.98
CA GLU A 423 -31.94 -6.25 13.38
C GLU A 423 -31.57 -5.53 12.08
N PHE A 424 -32.26 -5.85 10.99
CA PHE A 424 -31.95 -5.33 9.66
C PHE A 424 -33.11 -4.49 9.14
N VAL A 425 -32.81 -3.29 8.68
CA VAL A 425 -33.78 -2.37 8.06
C VAL A 425 -33.16 -1.74 6.83
N SER A 426 -33.95 -1.49 5.79
CA SER A 426 -33.50 -0.76 4.60
C SER A 426 -34.24 0.57 4.52
N PHE A 427 -33.49 1.66 4.32
CA PHE A 427 -34.11 2.98 4.15
C PHE A 427 -34.58 3.18 2.71
N HIS A 428 -35.71 3.87 2.59
CA HIS A 428 -36.29 4.27 1.31
C HIS A 428 -36.95 5.65 1.48
N GLN A 429 -37.27 6.32 0.37
CA GLN A 429 -37.77 7.71 0.40
C GLN A 429 -39.01 7.93 1.28
N SER A 430 -39.88 6.92 1.38
CA SER A 430 -41.09 6.98 2.22
C SER A 430 -40.88 6.54 3.67
N PHE A 431 -39.67 6.13 4.06
CA PHE A 431 -39.38 5.64 5.40
C PHE A 431 -39.34 6.84 6.35
N SER A 432 -40.08 6.78 7.45
CA SER A 432 -40.27 7.94 8.31
C SER A 432 -39.98 7.64 9.79
N TYR A 433 -40.09 8.68 10.61
CA TYR A 433 -39.97 8.58 12.06
C TYR A 433 -40.97 7.57 12.64
N GLU A 434 -42.17 7.53 12.08
CA GLU A 434 -43.27 6.65 12.50
C GLU A 434 -43.02 5.16 12.23
N ASP A 435 -42.10 4.84 11.32
CA ASP A 435 -41.64 3.47 11.06
C ASP A 435 -40.43 3.11 11.94
N PHE A 436 -39.57 4.09 12.20
CA PHE A 436 -38.28 3.87 12.82
C PHE A 436 -38.32 3.95 14.35
N VAL A 437 -39.01 4.94 14.90
CA VAL A 437 -39.02 5.26 16.33
C VAL A 437 -40.36 4.92 16.96
N GLU A 438 -41.42 5.62 16.60
CA GLU A 438 -42.79 5.34 17.05
C GLU A 438 -43.81 6.11 16.22
N GLY A 439 -45.00 5.54 16.02
CA GLY A 439 -46.06 6.22 15.29
C GLY A 439 -47.44 5.60 15.52
N PHE A 440 -48.48 6.36 15.23
CA PHE A 440 -49.86 5.88 15.32
C PHE A 440 -50.16 4.85 14.23
N ARG A 441 -50.65 3.69 14.62
CA ARG A 441 -51.13 2.64 13.71
C ARG A 441 -52.58 2.28 14.00
N PRO A 442 -53.40 2.08 12.97
CA PRO A 442 -54.77 1.62 13.14
C PRO A 442 -54.79 0.17 13.65
N THR A 443 -55.51 -0.07 14.75
CA THR A 443 -55.77 -1.39 15.33
C THR A 443 -57.27 -1.67 15.34
N LYS A 444 -57.65 -2.95 15.34
CA LYS A 444 -59.06 -3.36 15.46
C LYS A 444 -59.50 -3.25 16.91
N GLY A 445 -60.28 -2.22 17.22
CA GLY A 445 -60.98 -2.08 18.49
C GLY A 445 -62.35 -2.76 18.47
N SER A 446 -62.97 -2.91 19.64
CA SER A 446 -64.27 -3.56 19.84
C SER A 446 -65.47 -2.86 19.18
N GLY A 447 -65.27 -1.71 18.52
CA GLY A 447 -66.31 -0.94 17.84
C GLY A 447 -65.84 -0.08 16.65
N GLY A 448 -64.65 -0.33 16.10
CA GLY A 448 -64.10 0.46 15.00
C GLY A 448 -62.58 0.44 14.93
N VAL A 449 -62.00 1.39 14.18
CA VAL A 449 -60.55 1.59 14.08
C VAL A 449 -60.08 2.46 15.24
N THR A 450 -59.21 1.93 16.09
CA THR A 450 -58.48 2.67 17.14
C THR A 450 -57.06 2.97 16.66
N TYR A 451 -56.44 4.04 17.16
CA TYR A 451 -55.05 4.37 16.82
C TYR A 451 -54.16 4.18 18.04
N ASP A 452 -53.32 3.15 18.00
CA ASP A 452 -52.34 2.89 19.05
C ASP A 452 -50.96 3.39 18.61
N VAL A 453 -50.17 3.91 19.55
CA VAL A 453 -48.76 4.23 19.28
C VAL A 453 -47.98 2.92 19.27
N VAL A 454 -47.39 2.59 18.12
CA VAL A 454 -46.59 1.39 17.92
C VAL A 454 -45.12 1.78 17.86
N ASP A 455 -44.29 1.05 18.60
CA ASP A 455 -42.84 1.27 18.64
C ASP A 455 -42.19 0.77 17.34
N GLY A 456 -41.38 1.62 16.73
CA GLY A 456 -40.58 1.31 15.55
C GLY A 456 -39.33 0.49 15.86
N VAL A 457 -38.62 0.09 14.80
CA VAL A 457 -37.46 -0.83 14.89
C VAL A 457 -36.35 -0.31 15.82
N PHE A 458 -36.03 0.99 15.76
CA PHE A 458 -34.97 1.60 16.57
C PHE A 458 -35.34 1.66 18.04
N LYS A 459 -36.59 2.01 18.35
CA LYS A 459 -37.06 2.07 19.73
C LYS A 459 -37.12 0.67 20.35
N ARG A 460 -37.62 -0.31 19.61
CA ARG A 460 -37.68 -1.71 20.05
C ARG A 460 -36.31 -2.27 20.42
N ILE A 461 -35.33 -2.20 19.50
CA ILE A 461 -33.99 -2.75 19.75
C ILE A 461 -33.27 -1.99 20.88
N ALA A 462 -33.49 -0.68 21.02
CA ALA A 462 -32.96 0.09 22.13
C ALA A 462 -33.55 -0.35 23.48
N ILE A 463 -34.87 -0.62 23.54
CA ILE A 463 -35.52 -1.16 24.74
C ILE A 463 -34.94 -2.53 25.10
N GLU A 464 -34.78 -3.42 24.13
CA GLU A 464 -34.20 -4.76 24.34
C GLU A 464 -32.76 -4.66 24.86
N ALA A 465 -31.94 -3.79 24.28
CA ALA A 465 -30.56 -3.56 24.69
C ALA A 465 -30.44 -2.92 26.10
N ILE A 466 -31.34 -2.00 26.46
CA ILE A 466 -31.42 -1.46 27.82
C ILE A 466 -31.84 -2.56 28.79
N TYR A 467 -32.89 -3.31 28.46
CA TYR A 467 -33.43 -4.38 29.30
C TYR A 467 -32.36 -5.44 29.62
N ASP A 468 -31.59 -5.87 28.62
CA ASP A 468 -30.45 -6.75 28.79
C ASP A 468 -29.42 -6.20 29.79
N SER A 469 -29.27 -4.88 29.82
CA SER A 469 -28.31 -4.17 30.67
C SER A 469 -28.83 -3.85 32.07
N LEU A 470 -30.11 -4.13 32.37
CA LEU A 470 -30.72 -3.78 33.66
C LEU A 470 -30.24 -4.69 34.81
N PRO A 471 -30.23 -4.18 36.06
CA PRO A 471 -30.06 -5.00 37.26
C PRO A 471 -31.06 -6.16 37.34
N GLU A 472 -30.68 -7.27 37.97
CA GLU A 472 -31.52 -8.48 38.07
C GLU A 472 -32.91 -8.24 38.64
N LYS A 473 -33.03 -7.30 39.59
CA LYS A 473 -34.32 -6.93 40.21
C LYS A 473 -35.37 -6.41 39.21
N PHE A 474 -34.96 -5.91 38.05
CA PHE A 474 -35.87 -5.43 36.99
C PHE A 474 -36.13 -6.48 35.91
N ARG A 475 -35.40 -7.60 35.91
CA ARG A 475 -35.45 -8.59 34.83
C ARG A 475 -36.24 -9.83 35.26
N LYS A 476 -36.96 -10.39 34.29
CA LYS A 476 -37.70 -11.64 34.38
C LYS A 476 -37.17 -12.58 33.29
N LYS A 477 -37.14 -13.89 33.59
CA LYS A 477 -36.88 -14.89 32.55
C LYS A 477 -38.05 -14.92 31.56
N ASN A 478 -37.76 -15.01 30.26
CA ASN A 478 -38.74 -15.08 29.18
C ASN A 478 -39.76 -13.92 29.18
N ALA A 479 -39.32 -12.71 29.51
CA ALA A 479 -40.16 -11.52 29.48
C ALA A 479 -40.70 -11.27 28.06
N THR A 480 -41.96 -10.87 27.97
CA THR A 480 -42.53 -10.34 26.73
C THR A 480 -41.98 -8.95 26.44
N TYR A 481 -42.03 -8.47 25.19
CA TYR A 481 -41.61 -7.11 24.83
C TYR A 481 -42.25 -6.03 25.73
N TRP A 482 -43.54 -6.15 26.01
CA TRP A 482 -44.26 -5.20 26.88
C TRP A 482 -43.76 -5.21 28.33
N GLU A 483 -43.37 -6.37 28.85
CA GLU A 483 -42.75 -6.45 30.18
C GLU A 483 -41.36 -5.85 30.19
N MET A 484 -40.57 -6.07 29.13
CA MET A 484 -39.26 -5.43 28.97
C MET A 484 -39.39 -3.92 28.92
N LYS A 485 -40.28 -3.42 28.05
CA LYS A 485 -40.60 -1.99 27.91
C LYS A 485 -41.01 -1.37 29.24
N LYS A 486 -41.93 -2.01 29.98
CA LYS A 486 -42.36 -1.52 31.29
C LYS A 486 -41.20 -1.41 32.29
N ALA A 487 -40.33 -2.42 32.36
CA ALA A 487 -39.17 -2.41 33.24
C ALA A 487 -38.15 -1.33 32.85
N VAL A 488 -37.93 -1.12 31.55
CA VAL A 488 -37.07 -0.06 31.02
C VAL A 488 -37.62 1.32 31.35
N LEU A 489 -38.92 1.56 31.15
CA LEU A 489 -39.56 2.83 31.50
C LEU A 489 -39.46 3.11 33.00
N GLU A 490 -39.73 2.11 33.85
CA GLU A 490 -39.55 2.25 35.29
C GLU A 490 -38.10 2.60 35.67
N PHE A 491 -37.12 1.95 35.03
CA PHE A 491 -35.71 2.27 35.22
C PHE A 491 -35.37 3.70 34.79
N LEU A 492 -35.83 4.14 33.62
CA LEU A 492 -35.54 5.48 33.09
C LEU A 492 -36.18 6.58 33.96
N GLU A 493 -37.39 6.37 34.48
CA GLU A 493 -38.02 7.31 35.40
C GLU A 493 -37.22 7.47 36.70
N ARG A 494 -36.80 6.36 37.31
CA ARG A 494 -35.95 6.38 38.52
C ARG A 494 -34.59 7.03 38.26
N ARG A 495 -33.98 6.71 37.11
CA ARG A 495 -32.70 7.30 36.67
C ARG A 495 -32.83 8.81 36.50
N LYS A 496 -33.90 9.28 35.86
CA LYS A 496 -34.22 10.71 35.67
C LYS A 496 -34.53 11.43 36.98
N ALA A 497 -35.09 10.72 37.97
CA ALA A 497 -35.30 11.22 39.33
C ALA A 497 -34.02 11.31 40.18
N GLY A 498 -32.86 10.90 39.64
CA GLY A 498 -31.56 11.00 40.29
C GLY A 498 -31.12 9.74 41.04
N GLU A 499 -31.84 8.62 40.93
CA GLU A 499 -31.38 7.35 41.51
C GLU A 499 -30.13 6.83 40.79
N ASN A 500 -29.08 6.53 41.55
CA ASN A 500 -27.85 5.96 41.00
C ASN A 500 -28.00 4.45 40.72
N LEU A 501 -28.75 4.11 39.68
CA LEU A 501 -28.94 2.74 39.22
C LEU A 501 -27.84 2.34 38.22
N LYS A 502 -27.01 1.35 38.57
CA LYS A 502 -25.96 0.84 37.68
C LYS A 502 -26.56 0.11 36.48
N LEU A 503 -26.10 0.47 35.29
CA LEU A 503 -26.35 -0.26 34.04
C LEU A 503 -25.14 -1.17 33.76
N THR A 504 -25.36 -2.43 33.38
CA THR A 504 -24.26 -3.37 33.08
C THR A 504 -24.62 -4.18 31.83
N PRO A 505 -24.11 -3.77 30.65
CA PRO A 505 -24.35 -4.48 29.41
C PRO A 505 -23.89 -5.94 29.45
N ARG A 506 -24.71 -6.86 28.94
CA ARG A 506 -24.37 -8.30 28.90
C ARG A 506 -24.19 -8.81 27.47
N GLY A 507 -25.01 -8.32 26.54
CA GLY A 507 -24.92 -8.59 25.12
C GLY A 507 -24.64 -7.34 24.30
N GLU A 508 -24.17 -7.57 23.07
CA GLU A 508 -24.06 -6.55 22.03
C GLU A 508 -25.26 -6.63 21.09
N PHE A 509 -25.87 -5.49 20.82
CA PHE A 509 -27.02 -5.37 19.93
C PHE A 509 -26.59 -4.62 18.69
N TYR A 510 -27.02 -5.07 17.52
CA TYR A 510 -26.63 -4.48 16.25
C TYR A 510 -27.86 -4.13 15.43
N LEU A 511 -27.92 -2.89 14.95
CA LEU A 511 -28.89 -2.43 13.98
C LEU A 511 -28.17 -2.14 12.66
N VAL A 512 -28.47 -2.92 11.62
CA VAL A 512 -27.96 -2.69 10.27
C VAL A 512 -28.99 -1.89 9.48
N ILE A 513 -28.58 -0.72 9.00
CA ILE A 513 -29.39 0.18 8.17
C ILE A 513 -28.83 0.15 6.75
N ASP A 514 -29.45 -0.66 5.89
CA ASP A 514 -29.07 -0.77 4.50
C ASP A 514 -29.55 0.44 3.70
N GLU A 515 -28.77 0.89 2.72
CA GLU A 515 -29.11 2.04 1.87
C GLU A 515 -29.44 3.30 2.68
N ILE A 516 -28.64 3.59 3.71
CA ILE A 516 -28.91 4.66 4.69
C ILE A 516 -29.12 6.03 4.03
N ASN A 517 -28.48 6.27 2.88
CA ASN A 517 -28.63 7.50 2.13
C ASN A 517 -29.97 7.61 1.39
N ARG A 518 -30.73 6.53 1.15
CA ARG A 518 -32.01 6.58 0.41
C ARG A 518 -33.19 7.13 1.19
N GLY A 519 -33.04 7.33 2.50
CA GLY A 519 -34.03 7.98 3.37
C GLY A 519 -33.63 9.40 3.75
N ASN A 520 -34.61 10.24 4.13
CA ASN A 520 -34.30 11.51 4.79
C ASN A 520 -33.91 11.23 6.25
N ILE A 521 -32.63 10.95 6.48
CA ILE A 521 -32.13 10.48 7.78
C ILE A 521 -32.46 11.48 8.91
N SER A 522 -32.33 12.79 8.67
CA SER A 522 -32.66 13.82 9.67
C SER A 522 -34.13 13.78 10.08
N ARG A 523 -35.04 13.48 9.15
CA ARG A 523 -36.47 13.27 9.45
C ARG A 523 -36.75 11.92 10.11
N ILE A 524 -36.03 10.86 9.72
CA ILE A 524 -36.22 9.50 10.25
C ILE A 524 -35.77 9.42 11.72
N PHE A 525 -34.60 9.96 12.05
CA PHE A 525 -34.11 10.00 13.43
C PHE A 525 -34.77 11.12 14.24
N GLY A 526 -35.24 12.19 13.58
CA GLY A 526 -35.78 13.37 14.24
C GLY A 526 -34.77 13.97 15.24
N GLU A 527 -35.24 14.30 16.43
CA GLU A 527 -34.40 14.86 17.50
C GLU A 527 -33.44 13.83 18.13
N LEU A 528 -33.68 12.53 17.90
CA LEU A 528 -32.90 11.43 18.48
C LEU A 528 -31.52 11.26 17.84
N ILE A 529 -31.26 11.95 16.73
CA ILE A 529 -29.94 12.00 16.10
C ILE A 529 -28.83 12.38 17.10
N THR A 530 -29.16 13.24 18.05
CA THR A 530 -28.24 13.70 19.10
C THR A 530 -27.89 12.61 20.13
N LEU A 531 -28.78 11.64 20.34
CA LEU A 531 -28.58 10.54 21.29
C LEU A 531 -27.65 9.45 20.75
N LEU A 532 -27.29 9.51 19.47
CA LEU A 532 -26.32 8.59 18.87
C LEU A 532 -24.90 8.82 19.40
N ASP A 533 -24.59 10.06 19.80
CA ASP A 533 -23.26 10.43 20.30
C ASP A 533 -22.91 9.61 21.56
N PRO A 534 -21.74 8.94 21.63
CA PRO A 534 -21.40 8.04 22.73
C PRO A 534 -21.47 8.68 24.13
N ASP A 535 -21.24 9.99 24.23
CA ASP A 535 -21.31 10.73 25.47
C ASP A 535 -22.75 10.99 25.96
N LYS A 536 -23.73 11.02 25.03
CA LYS A 536 -25.16 11.27 25.30
C LYS A 536 -25.95 10.00 25.61
N ARG A 537 -25.40 8.83 25.30
CA ARG A 537 -25.98 7.52 25.60
C ARG A 537 -26.03 7.25 27.11
N LEU A 538 -26.83 6.26 27.52
CA LEU A 538 -26.89 5.83 28.92
C LEU A 538 -25.49 5.45 29.43
N SER A 539 -25.18 5.85 30.66
CA SER A 539 -23.88 5.75 31.32
C SER A 539 -22.75 6.57 30.68
N GLY A 540 -23.04 7.40 29.68
CA GLY A 540 -22.12 8.41 29.15
C GLY A 540 -21.98 9.63 30.07
N PRO A 541 -20.90 10.41 29.95
CA PRO A 541 -20.67 11.60 30.80
C PRO A 541 -21.74 12.68 30.64
N ASN A 542 -22.41 12.74 29.50
CA ASN A 542 -23.50 13.67 29.20
C ASN A 542 -24.83 12.94 28.94
N GLU A 543 -25.07 11.83 29.67
CA GLU A 543 -26.28 10.99 29.57
C GLU A 543 -27.55 11.84 29.38
N THR A 544 -28.28 11.59 28.30
CA THR A 544 -29.47 12.36 27.93
C THR A 544 -30.67 11.42 27.78
N ILE A 545 -31.73 11.68 28.56
CA ILE A 545 -33.02 10.97 28.51
C ILE A 545 -34.09 11.94 28.03
N VAL A 546 -34.68 11.65 26.87
CA VAL A 546 -35.70 12.51 26.24
C VAL A 546 -37.11 11.95 26.45
N ARG A 547 -38.11 12.75 26.14
CA ARG A 547 -39.52 12.32 26.11
C ARG A 547 -39.98 12.29 24.66
N LEU A 548 -40.50 11.15 24.21
CA LEU A 548 -40.93 10.98 22.83
C LEU A 548 -42.27 11.69 22.56
N PRO A 549 -42.49 12.22 21.35
CA PRO A 549 -43.61 13.11 21.07
C PRO A 549 -44.96 12.40 20.92
N TYR A 550 -45.01 11.15 20.47
CA TYR A 550 -46.28 10.45 20.23
C TYR A 550 -46.76 9.72 21.48
N SER A 551 -45.90 8.91 22.10
CA SER A 551 -46.24 8.14 23.30
C SER A 551 -46.13 8.93 24.59
N GLY A 552 -45.31 10.00 24.62
CA GLY A 552 -44.94 10.68 25.85
C GLY A 552 -44.00 9.86 26.75
N GLU A 553 -43.49 8.72 26.28
CA GLU A 553 -42.61 7.85 27.06
C GLU A 553 -41.19 8.40 27.14
N LEU A 554 -40.45 8.04 28.19
CA LEU A 554 -39.02 8.33 28.27
C LEU A 554 -38.24 7.40 27.33
N PHE A 555 -37.21 7.95 26.68
CA PHE A 555 -36.34 7.22 25.77
C PHE A 555 -34.89 7.66 25.91
N ALA A 556 -33.98 6.71 25.77
CA ALA A 556 -32.54 6.92 25.72
C ALA A 556 -31.90 5.81 24.87
N VAL A 557 -30.69 6.05 24.39
CA VAL A 557 -29.93 5.07 23.61
C VAL A 557 -28.92 4.37 24.53
N PRO A 558 -28.87 3.03 24.58
CA PRO A 558 -27.92 2.34 25.44
C PRO A 558 -26.50 2.27 24.82
N PRO A 559 -25.46 2.05 25.64
CA PRO A 559 -24.07 2.01 25.16
C PRO A 559 -23.71 0.74 24.38
N ASN A 560 -24.51 -0.34 24.51
CA ASN A 560 -24.30 -1.64 23.84
C ASN A 560 -25.15 -1.85 22.59
N LEU A 561 -25.82 -0.80 22.10
CA LEU A 561 -26.47 -0.79 20.78
C LEU A 561 -25.52 -0.21 19.74
N TYR A 562 -25.14 -0.98 18.74
CA TYR A 562 -24.26 -0.57 17.66
C TYR A 562 -25.05 -0.39 16.36
N ILE A 563 -24.72 0.62 15.56
CA ILE A 563 -25.41 0.91 14.30
C ILE A 563 -24.43 0.78 13.14
N ILE A 564 -24.78 -0.01 12.12
CA ILE A 564 -23.99 -0.18 10.90
C ILE A 564 -24.85 0.28 9.72
N GLY A 565 -24.51 1.40 9.11
CA GLY A 565 -25.12 1.85 7.86
C GLY A 565 -24.38 1.27 6.66
N THR A 566 -25.08 0.93 5.57
CA THR A 566 -24.47 0.73 4.25
C THR A 566 -24.89 1.87 3.33
N MET A 567 -23.99 2.31 2.45
CA MET A 567 -24.24 3.41 1.52
C MET A 567 -23.61 3.11 0.16
N ASN A 568 -24.39 3.21 -0.92
CA ASN A 568 -23.85 3.25 -2.27
C ASN A 568 -23.40 4.67 -2.60
N SER A 569 -22.13 4.85 -2.95
CA SER A 569 -21.56 6.18 -3.22
C SER A 569 -21.83 6.69 -4.64
N ALA A 570 -22.18 5.80 -5.58
CA ALA A 570 -22.57 6.15 -6.95
C ALA A 570 -23.90 6.92 -7.03
N ASP A 571 -24.80 6.74 -6.06
CA ASP A 571 -26.15 7.32 -6.05
C ASP A 571 -26.10 8.85 -5.80
N ARG A 572 -25.85 9.63 -6.86
CA ARG A 572 -25.81 11.11 -6.80
C ARG A 572 -27.18 11.78 -6.65
N SER A 573 -28.28 11.06 -6.88
CA SER A 573 -29.65 11.57 -6.80
C SER A 573 -30.12 11.87 -5.36
N ILE A 574 -29.33 11.46 -4.37
CA ILE A 574 -29.61 11.68 -2.96
C ILE A 574 -28.34 12.28 -2.33
N ALA A 575 -28.40 13.58 -2.05
CA ALA A 575 -27.27 14.46 -1.70
C ALA A 575 -26.32 13.93 -0.62
N LEU A 576 -25.12 14.52 -0.59
CA LEU A 576 -24.13 14.46 0.51
C LEU A 576 -24.84 14.28 1.87
N LEU A 577 -24.49 13.22 2.60
CA LEU A 577 -24.99 12.98 3.96
C LEU A 577 -24.92 14.27 4.77
N ASP A 578 -25.99 14.60 5.50
CA ASP A 578 -26.08 15.78 6.34
C ASP A 578 -24.82 15.89 7.24
N ILE A 579 -24.23 17.08 7.33
CA ILE A 579 -23.04 17.36 8.15
C ILE A 579 -23.26 16.88 9.59
N ALA A 580 -24.49 17.01 10.11
CA ALA A 580 -24.87 16.55 11.43
C ALA A 580 -24.71 15.03 11.59
N LEU A 581 -24.94 14.24 10.54
CA LEU A 581 -24.74 12.79 10.56
C LEU A 581 -23.29 12.42 10.33
N ARG A 582 -22.62 13.14 9.43
CA ARG A 582 -21.20 12.89 9.11
C ARG A 582 -20.30 12.99 10.34
N ARG A 583 -20.66 13.83 11.32
CA ARG A 583 -19.94 13.97 12.59
C ARG A 583 -20.20 12.83 13.58
N ARG A 584 -21.30 12.10 13.42
CA ARG A 584 -21.77 11.10 14.39
C ARG A 584 -21.41 9.68 13.98
N PHE A 585 -21.29 9.42 12.69
CA PHE A 585 -20.89 8.12 12.17
C PHE A 585 -19.39 8.11 11.84
N ALA A 586 -18.72 7.00 12.15
CA ALA A 586 -17.45 6.68 11.52
C ALA A 586 -17.70 6.25 10.05
N PHE A 587 -16.78 6.53 9.14
CA PHE A 587 -16.91 6.14 7.73
C PHE A 587 -15.83 5.12 7.38
N TYR A 588 -16.23 3.99 6.81
CA TYR A 588 -15.35 2.94 6.36
C TYR A 588 -15.58 2.72 4.86
N GLU A 589 -14.55 2.98 4.05
CA GLU A 589 -14.62 2.88 2.60
C GLU A 589 -14.36 1.44 2.14
N ILE A 590 -15.22 0.93 1.25
CA ILE A 590 -15.12 -0.42 0.70
C ILE A 590 -15.10 -0.32 -0.83
N LEU A 591 -13.90 -0.43 -1.39
CA LEU A 591 -13.64 -0.38 -2.83
C LEU A 591 -13.73 -1.77 -3.47
N PRO A 592 -13.90 -1.86 -4.80
CA PRO A 592 -13.74 -3.12 -5.51
C PRO A 592 -12.35 -3.71 -5.27
N ARG A 593 -12.30 -5.04 -5.28
CA ARG A 593 -11.09 -5.84 -5.03
C ARG A 593 -10.97 -6.89 -6.13
N PRO A 594 -10.42 -6.54 -7.30
CA PRO A 594 -10.22 -7.49 -8.38
C PRO A 594 -9.40 -8.71 -7.95
N GLU A 595 -8.54 -8.56 -6.94
CA GLU A 595 -7.68 -9.60 -6.38
C GLU A 595 -8.48 -10.78 -5.81
N LEU A 596 -9.74 -10.56 -5.39
CA LEU A 596 -10.64 -11.64 -4.97
C LEU A 596 -11.05 -12.58 -6.11
N LEU A 597 -10.80 -12.17 -7.36
CA LEU A 597 -11.02 -12.97 -8.56
C LEU A 597 -9.71 -13.60 -9.07
N ALA A 598 -8.64 -13.56 -8.28
CA ALA A 598 -7.34 -14.10 -8.66
C ALA A 598 -7.44 -15.59 -8.99
N GLY A 599 -6.89 -15.96 -10.16
CA GLY A 599 -6.96 -17.33 -10.67
C GLY A 599 -8.32 -17.76 -11.24
N MET A 600 -9.34 -16.90 -11.22
CA MET A 600 -10.62 -17.16 -11.88
C MET A 600 -10.55 -16.84 -13.37
N GLU A 601 -10.69 -17.86 -14.19
CA GLU A 601 -10.67 -17.76 -15.66
C GLU A 601 -11.90 -18.47 -16.26
N VAL A 602 -12.56 -17.79 -17.19
CA VAL A 602 -13.75 -18.29 -17.88
C VAL A 602 -13.49 -18.21 -19.38
N GLY A 603 -13.43 -19.36 -20.06
CA GLY A 603 -13.25 -19.44 -21.51
C GLY A 603 -12.09 -18.59 -22.05
N GLY A 604 -10.95 -18.51 -21.35
CA GLY A 604 -9.80 -17.68 -21.78
C GLY A 604 -9.83 -16.22 -21.32
N VAL A 605 -10.82 -15.83 -20.51
CA VAL A 605 -11.01 -14.48 -19.96
C VAL A 605 -10.64 -14.49 -18.47
N ASN A 606 -9.57 -13.79 -18.10
CA ASN A 606 -9.18 -13.60 -16.72
C ASN A 606 -10.07 -12.54 -16.06
N LEU A 607 -10.85 -12.93 -15.05
CA LEU A 607 -11.88 -12.07 -14.45
C LEU A 607 -11.30 -10.92 -13.60
N GLU A 608 -10.19 -11.16 -12.91
CA GLU A 608 -9.43 -10.12 -12.19
C GLU A 608 -8.99 -9.00 -13.14
N HIS A 609 -8.41 -9.36 -14.29
CA HIS A 609 -7.94 -8.40 -15.27
C HIS A 609 -9.10 -7.70 -15.98
N LEU A 610 -10.18 -8.43 -16.31
CA LEU A 610 -11.40 -7.84 -16.86
C LEU A 610 -11.94 -6.75 -15.93
N LEU A 611 -12.14 -7.06 -14.65
CA LEU A 611 -12.68 -6.11 -13.68
C LEU A 611 -11.73 -4.92 -13.47
N SER A 612 -10.43 -5.18 -13.34
CA SER A 612 -9.41 -4.14 -13.21
C SER A 612 -9.43 -3.16 -14.38
N ARG A 613 -9.57 -3.68 -15.61
CA ARG A 613 -9.62 -2.84 -16.81
C ARG A 613 -10.86 -1.97 -16.83
N LEU A 614 -12.05 -2.57 -16.62
CA LEU A 614 -13.31 -1.82 -16.55
C LEU A 614 -13.21 -0.71 -15.49
N ASN A 615 -12.71 -1.04 -14.30
CA ASN A 615 -12.60 -0.08 -13.21
C ASN A 615 -11.57 1.03 -13.47
N SER A 616 -10.42 0.72 -14.08
CA SER A 616 -9.39 1.74 -14.35
C SER A 616 -9.90 2.89 -15.23
N ILE A 617 -10.76 2.59 -16.19
CA ILE A 617 -11.30 3.59 -17.11
C ILE A 617 -12.52 4.28 -16.49
N ILE A 618 -13.40 3.55 -15.81
CA ILE A 618 -14.50 4.16 -15.06
C ILE A 618 -13.97 5.14 -14.02
N GLU A 619 -12.93 4.77 -13.26
CA GLU A 619 -12.33 5.62 -12.25
C GLU A 619 -11.72 6.89 -12.85
N ARG A 620 -11.03 6.77 -14.00
CA ARG A 620 -10.46 7.92 -14.71
C ARG A 620 -11.53 8.89 -15.20
N GLU A 621 -12.62 8.40 -15.79
CA GLU A 621 -13.62 9.24 -16.47
C GLU A 621 -14.76 9.71 -15.54
N LYS A 622 -15.13 8.91 -14.53
CA LYS A 622 -16.30 9.15 -13.66
C LYS A 622 -15.93 9.26 -12.19
N GLY A 623 -14.77 8.73 -11.78
CA GLY A 623 -14.30 8.70 -10.41
C GLY A 623 -14.54 7.35 -9.71
N LYS A 624 -13.82 7.13 -8.62
CA LYS A 624 -13.78 5.84 -7.88
C LYS A 624 -15.16 5.32 -7.45
N ASP A 625 -16.11 6.20 -7.14
CA ASP A 625 -17.44 5.85 -6.64
C ASP A 625 -18.32 5.12 -7.67
N TYR A 626 -17.96 5.20 -8.96
CA TYR A 626 -18.68 4.55 -10.07
C TYR A 626 -18.10 3.19 -10.44
N THR A 627 -17.01 2.76 -9.81
CA THR A 627 -16.37 1.49 -10.16
C THR A 627 -17.29 0.29 -9.88
N ILE A 628 -17.06 -0.81 -10.58
CA ILE A 628 -17.83 -2.03 -10.49
C ILE A 628 -17.22 -2.93 -9.43
N GLY A 629 -18.06 -3.46 -8.53
CA GLY A 629 -17.62 -4.38 -7.48
C GLY A 629 -17.31 -5.80 -7.96
N HIS A 630 -16.44 -6.49 -7.24
CA HIS A 630 -16.07 -7.89 -7.50
C HIS A 630 -17.23 -8.87 -7.32
N GLY A 631 -18.26 -8.51 -6.55
CA GLY A 631 -19.40 -9.37 -6.25
C GLY A 631 -20.25 -9.74 -7.47
N TYR A 632 -20.11 -9.04 -8.61
CA TYR A 632 -20.75 -9.46 -9.86
C TYR A 632 -20.09 -10.72 -10.46
N PHE A 633 -18.85 -11.03 -10.09
CA PHE A 633 -18.02 -12.06 -10.74
C PHE A 633 -17.68 -13.26 -9.85
N LEU A 634 -17.82 -13.14 -8.52
CA LEU A 634 -17.39 -14.16 -7.55
C LEU A 634 -17.96 -15.56 -7.81
N ASP A 635 -19.25 -15.65 -8.14
CA ASP A 635 -19.94 -16.94 -8.29
C ASP A 635 -19.88 -17.51 -9.72
N ILE A 636 -19.25 -16.80 -10.67
CA ILE A 636 -19.25 -17.19 -12.09
C ILE A 636 -18.32 -18.39 -12.32
N ALA A 637 -17.10 -18.33 -11.76
CA ALA A 637 -16.09 -19.36 -12.04
C ALA A 637 -16.43 -20.73 -11.42
N SER A 638 -17.30 -20.75 -10.41
CA SER A 638 -17.74 -21.96 -9.70
C SER A 638 -19.09 -22.50 -10.20
N SER A 639 -19.69 -21.87 -11.22
CA SER A 639 -21.01 -22.25 -11.72
C SER A 639 -20.97 -23.45 -12.69
N GLU A 640 -22.13 -24.06 -12.95
CA GLU A 640 -22.25 -25.17 -13.90
C GLU A 640 -21.92 -24.76 -15.34
N ASN A 641 -22.23 -23.52 -15.72
CA ASN A 641 -21.97 -22.96 -17.05
C ASN A 641 -21.32 -21.56 -16.95
N PRO A 642 -20.02 -21.47 -16.61
CA PRO A 642 -19.35 -20.19 -16.33
C PRO A 642 -19.37 -19.18 -17.49
N GLU A 643 -19.26 -19.65 -18.74
CA GLU A 643 -19.31 -18.75 -19.91
C GLU A 643 -20.71 -18.14 -20.11
N GLU A 644 -21.75 -18.94 -19.87
CA GLU A 644 -23.14 -18.47 -19.94
C GLU A 644 -23.45 -17.49 -18.81
N ASP A 645 -22.99 -17.76 -17.59
CA ASP A 645 -23.18 -16.85 -16.47
C ASP A 645 -22.40 -15.55 -16.66
N LEU A 646 -21.19 -15.61 -17.22
CA LEU A 646 -20.43 -14.41 -17.59
C LEU A 646 -21.16 -13.60 -18.66
N TYR A 647 -21.73 -14.26 -19.67
CA TYR A 647 -22.56 -13.62 -20.68
C TYR A 647 -23.76 -12.90 -20.04
N LEU A 648 -24.50 -13.59 -19.18
CA LEU A 648 -25.68 -13.04 -18.52
C LEU A 648 -25.32 -11.87 -17.60
N VAL A 649 -24.30 -11.99 -16.76
CA VAL A 649 -23.84 -10.91 -15.89
C VAL A 649 -23.40 -9.70 -16.72
N PHE A 650 -22.62 -9.91 -17.77
CA PHE A 650 -22.10 -8.82 -18.58
C PHE A 650 -23.23 -8.06 -19.29
N TYR A 651 -24.11 -8.78 -19.99
CA TYR A 651 -25.20 -8.16 -20.76
C TYR A 651 -26.31 -7.56 -19.90
N HIS A 652 -26.61 -8.14 -18.74
CA HIS A 652 -27.77 -7.75 -17.94
C HIS A 652 -27.44 -6.99 -16.66
N LYS A 653 -26.17 -6.94 -16.24
CA LYS A 653 -25.74 -6.15 -15.07
C LYS A 653 -24.67 -5.12 -15.44
N ILE A 654 -23.63 -5.51 -16.17
CA ILE A 654 -22.48 -4.64 -16.43
C ILE A 654 -22.79 -3.60 -17.51
N LEU A 655 -23.22 -4.03 -18.71
CA LEU A 655 -23.50 -3.12 -19.81
C LEU A 655 -24.60 -2.08 -19.50
N PRO A 656 -25.69 -2.41 -18.79
CA PRO A 656 -26.65 -1.41 -18.35
C PRO A 656 -26.06 -0.34 -17.42
N LEU A 657 -25.14 -0.71 -16.52
CA LEU A 657 -24.41 0.27 -15.69
C LEU A 657 -23.53 1.17 -16.54
N PHE A 658 -22.85 0.62 -17.54
CA PHE A 658 -22.11 1.42 -18.52
C PHE A 658 -23.02 2.39 -19.30
N GLN A 659 -24.23 1.95 -19.68
CA GLN A 659 -25.22 2.82 -20.30
C GLN A 659 -25.68 3.97 -19.40
N GLU A 660 -25.70 3.77 -18.09
CA GLU A 660 -26.01 4.83 -17.14
C GLU A 660 -24.81 5.77 -16.95
N TYR A 661 -23.62 5.21 -16.74
CA TYR A 661 -22.42 5.97 -16.40
C TYR A 661 -21.93 6.85 -17.55
N PHE A 662 -21.99 6.35 -18.78
CA PHE A 662 -21.49 7.05 -19.97
C PHE A 662 -22.60 7.68 -20.82
N TYR A 663 -23.77 7.91 -20.24
CA TYR A 663 -24.89 8.55 -20.92
C TYR A 663 -24.49 9.86 -21.60
N GLY A 664 -24.70 9.92 -22.93
CA GLY A 664 -24.36 11.08 -23.75
C GLY A 664 -22.88 11.19 -24.17
N SER A 665 -22.06 10.17 -23.89
CA SER A 665 -20.62 10.15 -24.23
C SER A 665 -20.22 8.91 -25.04
N TRP A 666 -21.14 8.35 -25.84
CA TRP A 666 -20.97 7.08 -26.57
C TRP A 666 -19.84 7.09 -27.59
N GLU A 667 -19.71 8.18 -28.36
CA GLU A 667 -18.63 8.33 -29.35
C GLU A 667 -17.23 8.28 -28.70
N GLN A 668 -17.12 8.67 -27.43
CA GLN A 668 -15.86 8.65 -26.69
C GLN A 668 -15.59 7.29 -26.03
N LEU A 669 -16.62 6.45 -25.86
CA LEU A 669 -16.51 5.17 -25.17
C LEU A 669 -15.56 4.20 -25.89
N GLY A 670 -15.60 4.17 -27.22
CA GLY A 670 -14.64 3.40 -28.04
C GLY A 670 -13.20 3.95 -27.99
N SER A 671 -13.02 5.24 -27.70
CA SER A 671 -11.70 5.84 -27.44
C SER A 671 -11.18 5.47 -26.05
N PHE A 672 -12.07 5.44 -25.05
CA PHE A 672 -11.73 5.05 -23.69
C PHE A 672 -11.42 3.56 -23.58
N TYR A 673 -12.14 2.72 -24.34
CA TYR A 673 -11.93 1.29 -24.45
C TYR A 673 -11.71 0.87 -25.91
N PRO A 674 -10.45 0.86 -26.38
CA PRO A 674 -10.12 0.31 -27.69
C PRO A 674 -10.62 -1.13 -27.81
N GLY A 675 -11.49 -1.41 -28.80
CA GLY A 675 -12.08 -2.73 -29.01
C GLY A 675 -13.33 -3.05 -28.18
N PHE A 676 -13.92 -2.07 -27.48
CA PHE A 676 -15.20 -2.25 -26.80
C PHE A 676 -16.36 -2.16 -27.80
N GLU A 677 -16.79 -3.32 -28.27
CA GLU A 677 -17.79 -3.48 -29.33
C GLU A 677 -19.20 -3.78 -28.78
N PHE A 678 -19.37 -3.72 -27.46
CA PHE A 678 -20.61 -4.12 -26.79
C PHE A 678 -21.69 -3.03 -26.77
N ILE A 679 -21.32 -1.78 -27.05
CA ILE A 679 -22.23 -0.63 -27.12
C ILE A 679 -21.90 0.17 -28.39
N ASP A 680 -22.92 0.47 -29.20
CA ASP A 680 -22.76 1.26 -30.42
C ASP A 680 -22.63 2.78 -30.16
N ASP A 681 -22.37 3.55 -31.22
CA ASP A 681 -22.24 5.01 -31.21
C ASP A 681 -23.51 5.75 -30.74
N ARG A 682 -24.65 5.04 -30.68
CA ARG A 682 -25.93 5.55 -30.19
C ARG A 682 -26.25 5.07 -28.77
N GLY A 683 -25.32 4.36 -28.13
CA GLY A 683 -25.50 3.84 -26.77
C GLY A 683 -26.38 2.59 -26.70
N ARG A 684 -26.62 1.88 -27.80
CA ARG A 684 -27.39 0.63 -27.81
C ARG A 684 -26.47 -0.57 -27.56
N ILE A 685 -26.91 -1.49 -26.70
CA ILE A 685 -26.21 -2.75 -26.46
C ILE A 685 -26.23 -3.59 -27.73
N VAL A 686 -25.05 -4.03 -28.17
CA VAL A 686 -24.86 -4.93 -29.31
C VAL A 686 -24.86 -6.37 -28.79
N MET A 687 -25.95 -7.09 -29.05
CA MET A 687 -26.06 -8.51 -28.69
C MET A 687 -25.20 -9.36 -29.63
N MET A 688 -24.27 -10.11 -29.05
CA MET A 688 -23.40 -11.04 -29.75
C MET A 688 -23.82 -12.49 -29.44
N ASP A 689 -23.53 -13.42 -30.35
CA ASP A 689 -23.52 -14.84 -29.98
C ASP A 689 -22.39 -15.12 -28.97
N MET A 690 -22.44 -16.29 -28.33
CA MET A 690 -21.52 -16.63 -27.25
C MET A 690 -20.05 -16.61 -27.70
N GLU A 691 -19.76 -17.12 -28.91
CA GLU A 691 -18.40 -17.20 -29.43
C GLU A 691 -17.82 -15.80 -29.68
N SER A 692 -18.59 -14.95 -30.36
CA SER A 692 -18.25 -13.55 -30.64
C SER A 692 -18.10 -12.73 -29.35
N PHE A 693 -18.99 -12.96 -28.37
CA PHE A 693 -18.94 -12.32 -27.05
C PHE A 693 -17.63 -12.66 -26.31
N MET A 694 -17.29 -13.96 -26.24
CA MET A 694 -16.08 -14.40 -25.56
C MET A 694 -14.82 -13.91 -26.27
N GLU A 695 -14.81 -13.86 -27.60
CA GLU A 695 -13.72 -13.25 -28.36
C GLU A 695 -13.58 -11.75 -28.09
N ALA A 696 -14.70 -11.02 -28.04
CA ALA A 696 -14.71 -9.60 -27.70
C ALA A 696 -14.18 -9.35 -26.27
N LEU A 697 -14.55 -10.18 -25.28
CA LEU A 697 -14.00 -10.09 -23.94
C LEU A 697 -12.49 -10.40 -23.89
N ARG A 698 -12.02 -11.42 -24.62
CA ARG A 698 -10.58 -11.72 -24.71
C ARG A 698 -9.81 -10.54 -25.32
N ARG A 699 -10.34 -9.91 -26.37
CA ARG A 699 -9.76 -8.70 -26.97
C ARG A 699 -9.75 -7.55 -25.97
N LEU A 700 -10.85 -7.34 -25.26
CA LEU A 700 -10.96 -6.34 -24.21
C LEU A 700 -9.94 -6.59 -23.09
N VAL A 701 -9.65 -7.82 -22.71
CA VAL A 701 -8.62 -8.11 -21.70
C VAL A 701 -7.19 -7.98 -22.27
N ARG A 702 -6.97 -8.25 -23.56
CA ARG A 702 -5.64 -8.27 -24.20
C ARG A 702 -5.14 -6.94 -24.75
N ALA A 703 -6.02 -6.00 -25.12
CA ALA A 703 -5.60 -4.73 -25.71
C ALA A 703 -4.68 -3.96 -24.74
N GLU A 704 -3.52 -3.46 -25.17
CA GLU A 704 -2.53 -2.86 -24.27
C GLU A 704 -2.92 -1.50 -23.67
#